data_AF-Q8TJL7-F1
#
_entry.id   AF-Q8TJL7-F1
#
_cell.length_a   1.000
_cell.length_b   1.000
_cell.length_c   1.000
_cell.angle_alpha   90.00
_cell.angle_beta   90.00
_cell.angle_gamma   90.00
#
_symmetry.space_group_name_H-M   'P 1'
#
loop_
_entity.id
_entity.type
_entity.pdbx_description
1 polymer ?
#
loop_
_entity_poly.entity_id
_entity_poly.type
_entity_poly.pdbx_seq_one_letter_code
_entity_poly.pdbx_strand_id
1 'polypeptide(L)'
;MKCIICNSRNVNALKMVSRDDSEIELIRCKKCGHLWQPIENYMDIYSEGEFSNIARNGNAPSSEKMKQLDNMAFSRFNFYKTYLDKMDNILEVGSYVGSFVNLLKIYGKNVTGLEPDPDYSAYSEKQYGFKQITSLLENFEAKNKYDGIISFHVIEHVKNPHIFLKSVFDLLDNNGKVLFECPSLDIHLNGDINKFIWKPHIHYFSLTSIYYLFSLYFNVLALDIKQDSLYIYAEKNNNKPNFNTLTFTKLKIASRCMYSLNNSKLVPLFGKKITLALLREPYQSLKQAKSITIKKINYFLYVKNEMKNKNKIPVSHISVYTLGNVGDTVLSKCVRDTFNKICSNKLKWNLYSVWSPVDQNLIENINKSEFLLIGGGGLLLPDTNKNSISGWQWACSKENLKNINKKIIVFAIGYNYFKGQEPEELFIDNLRELVTRASFFGVRNNGSCGKVRAIVGKNLENKIVFQPCPTTLIRKLYELPDKNKTRNIAFNIAFDRYERRFGRNMYSVLDQIALAAKKLSNKGYKIYNVAHVDNDLIFGLSLQKHAVPYKTILLGGEFPDKVFDFYNKMDVVIGMRGHAQMIPFGLNCGIITLGSHEKMRWFLEDIDFLDLYIDLDSNIEIICQEIIKRFELFYSEENYYETIQKIKAKQEYLYKITLENVDYIKNIVTIHSG
;
A
#
# COMPACT_ATOMS: atom_id res chain seq x y z
N MET A 1 10.82 -36.87 -31.20
CA MET A 1 10.15 -36.37 -29.99
C MET A 1 8.71 -35.93 -30.30
N LYS A 2 7.77 -35.99 -29.34
CA LYS A 2 6.40 -35.46 -29.47
C LYS A 2 6.22 -34.26 -28.54
N CYS A 3 5.38 -33.29 -28.93
CA CYS A 3 5.01 -32.19 -28.05
C CYS A 3 4.21 -32.71 -26.84
N ILE A 4 4.65 -32.37 -25.63
CA ILE A 4 3.98 -32.78 -24.38
C ILE A 4 2.53 -32.29 -24.27
N ILE A 5 2.19 -31.15 -24.90
CA ILE A 5 0.84 -30.56 -24.80
C ILE A 5 -0.16 -31.16 -25.80
N CYS A 6 0.27 -31.39 -27.05
CA CYS A 6 -0.66 -31.75 -28.14
C CYS A 6 -0.30 -33.02 -28.91
N ASN A 7 0.71 -33.76 -28.46
CA ASN A 7 1.21 -35.00 -29.06
C ASN A 7 1.68 -34.91 -30.52
N SER A 8 1.81 -33.70 -31.07
CA SER A 8 2.31 -33.50 -32.43
C SER A 8 3.78 -33.91 -32.54
N ARG A 9 4.14 -34.59 -33.63
CA ARG A 9 5.53 -34.87 -34.01
C ARG A 9 6.22 -33.69 -34.73
N ASN A 10 5.47 -32.65 -35.09
CA ASN A 10 6.00 -31.48 -35.80
C ASN A 10 6.60 -30.48 -34.79
N VAL A 11 7.87 -30.73 -34.42
CA VAL A 11 8.61 -30.00 -33.40
C VAL A 11 10.00 -29.65 -33.92
N ASN A 12 10.54 -28.51 -33.49
CA ASN A 12 11.90 -28.08 -33.82
C ASN A 12 12.67 -27.84 -32.52
N ALA A 13 13.89 -28.36 -32.42
CA ALA A 13 14.83 -27.95 -31.39
C ALA A 13 15.45 -26.59 -31.74
N LEU A 14 15.77 -25.80 -30.72
CA LEU A 14 16.45 -24.52 -30.81
C LEU A 14 17.26 -24.30 -29.53
N LYS A 15 18.31 -23.48 -29.64
CA LYS A 15 19.10 -23.03 -28.49
C LYS A 15 18.89 -21.54 -28.31
N MET A 16 18.74 -21.10 -27.07
CA MET A 16 18.55 -19.69 -26.74
C MET A 16 19.39 -19.32 -25.54
N VAL A 17 19.89 -18.09 -25.51
CA VAL A 17 20.52 -17.52 -24.33
C VAL A 17 19.41 -17.09 -23.37
N SER A 18 19.52 -17.51 -22.12
CA SER A 18 18.56 -17.20 -21.07
C SER A 18 18.91 -15.88 -20.37
N ARG A 19 18.11 -15.49 -19.39
CA ARG A 19 18.28 -14.22 -18.66
C ARG A 19 19.52 -14.16 -17.77
N ASP A 20 20.12 -15.32 -17.49
CA ASP A 20 21.35 -15.47 -16.70
C ASP A 20 22.57 -15.80 -17.58
N ASP A 21 22.46 -15.51 -18.88
CA ASP A 21 23.47 -15.75 -19.92
C ASP A 21 23.83 -17.24 -20.15
N SER A 22 23.07 -18.18 -19.55
CA SER A 22 23.20 -19.60 -19.88
C SER A 22 22.53 -19.97 -21.19
N GLU A 23 23.15 -20.89 -21.95
CA GLU A 23 22.51 -21.49 -23.13
C GLU A 23 21.49 -22.55 -22.68
N ILE A 24 20.23 -22.37 -23.08
CA ILE A 24 19.13 -23.28 -22.77
C ILE A 24 18.64 -23.93 -24.07
N GLU A 25 18.58 -25.26 -24.04
CA GLU A 25 17.93 -26.04 -25.10
C GLU A 25 16.41 -25.96 -24.94
N LEU A 26 15.74 -25.65 -26.05
CA LEU A 26 14.30 -25.50 -26.11
C LEU A 26 13.74 -26.23 -27.32
N ILE A 27 12.48 -26.63 -27.22
CA ILE A 27 11.78 -27.38 -28.25
C ILE A 27 10.47 -26.68 -28.52
N ARG A 28 10.21 -26.35 -29.80
CA ARG A 28 9.02 -25.62 -30.22
C ARG A 28 8.11 -26.48 -31.05
N CYS A 29 6.85 -26.58 -30.66
CA CYS A 29 5.81 -27.25 -31.43
C CYS A 29 5.24 -26.31 -32.51
N LYS A 30 5.25 -26.77 -33.77
CA LYS A 30 4.66 -26.02 -34.91
C LYS A 30 3.13 -26.15 -34.99
N LYS A 31 2.53 -27.12 -34.27
CA LYS A 31 1.07 -27.30 -34.23
C LYS A 31 0.41 -26.33 -33.26
N CYS A 32 0.74 -26.40 -31.97
CA CYS A 32 0.12 -25.62 -30.90
C CYS A 32 0.94 -24.43 -30.40
N GLY A 33 2.15 -24.21 -30.91
CA GLY A 33 2.98 -23.05 -30.53
C GLY A 33 3.76 -23.20 -29.23
N HIS A 34 3.52 -24.27 -28.45
CA HIS A 34 4.22 -24.53 -27.18
C HIS A 34 5.74 -24.54 -27.34
N LEU A 35 6.44 -23.92 -26.41
CA LEU A 35 7.89 -23.95 -26.28
C LEU A 35 8.23 -24.54 -24.91
N TRP A 36 9.18 -25.47 -24.82
CA TRP A 36 9.54 -26.11 -23.55
C TRP A 36 11.00 -26.56 -23.51
N GLN A 37 11.54 -26.72 -22.30
CA GLN A 37 12.83 -27.35 -22.06
C GLN A 37 12.71 -28.88 -22.02
N PRO A 38 13.74 -29.65 -22.42
CA PRO A 38 13.75 -31.10 -22.26
C PRO A 38 13.42 -31.52 -20.81
N ILE A 39 12.47 -32.45 -20.64
CA ILE A 39 11.91 -32.81 -19.31
C ILE A 39 12.94 -33.55 -18.45
N GLU A 40 13.92 -34.17 -19.10
CA GLU A 40 15.03 -34.85 -18.44
C GLU A 40 15.87 -33.88 -17.59
N ASN A 41 15.82 -32.58 -17.92
CA ASN A 41 16.52 -31.52 -17.20
C ASN A 41 15.72 -30.95 -16.02
N TYR A 42 14.51 -31.46 -15.76
CA TYR A 42 13.68 -31.01 -14.65
C TYR A 42 14.30 -31.40 -13.30
N MET A 43 14.41 -30.42 -12.41
CA MET A 43 14.75 -30.63 -11.00
C MET A 43 13.70 -29.93 -10.13
N ASP A 44 13.27 -30.59 -9.06
CA ASP A 44 12.44 -29.94 -8.05
C ASP A 44 13.33 -29.05 -7.18
N ILE A 45 13.22 -27.75 -7.42
CA ILE A 45 13.95 -26.70 -6.68
C ILE A 45 13.02 -25.96 -5.71
N TYR A 46 11.77 -26.39 -5.54
CA TYR A 46 10.76 -25.64 -4.78
C TYR A 46 10.59 -26.20 -3.36
N SER A 47 10.53 -27.52 -3.22
CA SER A 47 10.28 -28.19 -1.94
C SER A 47 11.39 -27.95 -0.90
N GLU A 48 12.62 -27.75 -1.35
CA GLU A 48 13.79 -27.46 -0.49
C GLU A 48 14.14 -25.96 -0.44
N GLY A 49 13.32 -25.09 -1.04
CA GLY A 49 13.53 -23.63 -1.04
C GLY A 49 14.65 -23.11 -1.95
N GLU A 50 15.29 -23.96 -2.75
CA GLU A 50 16.38 -23.56 -3.66
C GLU A 50 15.95 -22.46 -4.65
N PHE A 51 14.71 -22.51 -5.16
CA PHE A 51 14.15 -21.49 -6.03
C PHE A 51 14.17 -20.11 -5.37
N SER A 52 13.90 -20.04 -4.07
CA SER A 52 13.90 -18.79 -3.32
C SER A 52 15.31 -18.21 -3.23
N ASN A 53 16.34 -19.04 -3.08
CA ASN A 53 17.73 -18.59 -3.14
C ASN A 53 18.11 -18.05 -4.52
N ILE A 54 17.69 -18.75 -5.59
CA ILE A 54 18.01 -18.37 -6.98
C ILE A 54 17.25 -17.12 -7.42
N ALA A 55 15.99 -16.97 -7.03
CA ALA A 55 15.07 -16.00 -7.61
C ALA A 55 14.67 -14.85 -6.69
N ARG A 56 14.80 -15.03 -5.37
CA ARG A 56 14.21 -14.13 -4.36
C ARG A 56 15.25 -13.51 -3.41
N ASN A 57 16.52 -13.92 -3.50
CA ASN A 57 17.64 -13.43 -2.69
C ASN A 57 17.41 -13.53 -1.17
N GLY A 58 16.80 -14.65 -0.72
CA GLY A 58 16.70 -14.99 0.70
C GLY A 58 15.38 -15.67 1.09
N ASN A 59 15.31 -16.02 2.37
CA ASN A 59 14.25 -16.85 2.97
C ASN A 59 13.05 -16.02 3.46
N ALA A 60 13.14 -14.69 3.38
CA ALA A 60 12.04 -13.81 3.74
C ALA A 60 12.05 -12.55 2.86
N PRO A 61 10.87 -12.08 2.40
CA PRO A 61 10.76 -10.83 1.66
C PRO A 61 11.10 -9.62 2.54
N SER A 62 11.75 -8.62 1.95
CA SER A 62 11.91 -7.30 2.58
C SER A 62 10.58 -6.59 2.77
N SER A 63 10.52 -5.58 3.64
CA SER A 63 9.30 -4.78 3.85
C SER A 63 8.84 -4.05 2.57
N GLU A 64 9.78 -3.62 1.73
CA GLU A 64 9.46 -3.05 0.42
C GLU A 64 8.89 -4.10 -0.53
N LYS A 65 9.49 -5.29 -0.55
CA LYS A 65 8.99 -6.39 -1.37
C LYS A 65 7.57 -6.80 -0.93
N MET A 66 7.31 -6.84 0.38
CA MET A 66 5.96 -7.11 0.89
C MET A 66 4.93 -6.08 0.41
N LYS A 67 5.24 -4.79 0.47
CA LYS A 67 4.35 -3.75 -0.08
C LYS A 67 4.08 -3.97 -1.57
N GLN A 68 5.09 -4.34 -2.36
CA GLN A 68 4.92 -4.64 -3.78
C GLN A 68 3.99 -5.85 -3.98
N LEU A 69 4.18 -6.92 -3.21
CA LEU A 69 3.36 -8.13 -3.29
C LEU A 69 1.89 -7.86 -2.94
N ASP A 70 1.63 -7.10 -1.87
CA ASP A 70 0.27 -6.73 -1.47
C ASP A 70 -0.42 -5.84 -2.51
N ASN A 71 0.32 -4.89 -3.12
CA ASN A 71 -0.20 -4.07 -4.20
C ASN A 71 -0.51 -4.90 -5.46
N MET A 72 0.37 -5.83 -5.81
CA MET A 72 0.14 -6.75 -6.92
C MET A 72 -1.08 -7.64 -6.66
N ALA A 73 -1.21 -8.17 -5.44
CA ALA A 73 -2.36 -8.97 -5.04
C ALA A 73 -3.67 -8.18 -5.12
N PHE A 74 -3.67 -6.91 -4.67
CA PHE A 74 -4.87 -6.06 -4.72
C PHE A 74 -5.24 -5.67 -6.15
N SER A 75 -4.27 -5.34 -6.99
CA SER A 75 -4.49 -5.10 -8.43
C SER A 75 -5.04 -6.35 -9.11
N ARG A 76 -4.48 -7.52 -8.80
CA ARG A 76 -4.95 -8.82 -9.28
C ARG A 76 -6.39 -9.11 -8.84
N PHE A 77 -6.72 -8.84 -7.58
CA PHE A 77 -8.07 -9.02 -7.03
C PHE A 77 -9.08 -8.17 -7.80
N ASN A 78 -8.78 -6.88 -7.97
CA ASN A 78 -9.67 -5.96 -8.68
C ASN A 78 -9.92 -6.39 -10.14
N PHE A 79 -8.89 -6.91 -10.82
CA PHE A 79 -9.02 -7.39 -12.19
C PHE A 79 -9.88 -8.66 -12.30
N TYR A 80 -9.69 -9.62 -11.38
CA TYR A 80 -10.39 -10.91 -11.43
C TYR A 80 -11.66 -10.98 -10.59
N LYS A 81 -12.09 -9.87 -9.97
CA LYS A 81 -13.22 -9.84 -9.02
C LYS A 81 -14.47 -10.57 -9.54
N THR A 82 -14.87 -10.32 -10.79
CA THR A 82 -16.08 -10.93 -11.37
C THR A 82 -16.00 -12.45 -11.54
N TYR A 83 -14.79 -13.01 -11.63
CA TYR A 83 -14.57 -14.45 -11.63
C TYR A 83 -14.52 -15.00 -10.20
N LEU A 84 -13.88 -14.27 -9.28
CA LEU A 84 -13.77 -14.63 -7.86
C LEU A 84 -15.13 -14.60 -7.15
N ASP A 85 -16.06 -13.75 -7.60
CA ASP A 85 -17.45 -13.71 -7.09
C ASP A 85 -18.21 -15.02 -7.31
N LYS A 86 -17.72 -15.89 -8.22
CA LYS A 86 -18.33 -17.18 -8.58
C LYS A 86 -17.69 -18.38 -7.88
N MET A 87 -16.82 -18.14 -6.90
CA MET A 87 -16.10 -19.14 -6.12
C MET A 87 -16.19 -18.76 -4.64
N ASP A 88 -16.40 -19.72 -3.73
CA ASP A 88 -16.47 -19.47 -2.29
C ASP A 88 -15.45 -20.30 -1.50
N ASN A 89 -15.26 -21.58 -1.86
CA ASN A 89 -14.27 -22.48 -1.28
C ASN A 89 -13.08 -22.68 -2.23
N ILE A 90 -12.02 -21.89 -2.01
CA ILE A 90 -10.91 -21.71 -2.96
C ILE A 90 -9.61 -22.36 -2.45
N LEU A 91 -8.90 -23.04 -3.36
CA LEU A 91 -7.48 -23.39 -3.19
C LEU A 91 -6.61 -22.49 -4.08
N GLU A 92 -5.66 -21.76 -3.48
CA GLU A 92 -4.59 -21.09 -4.22
C GLU A 92 -3.35 -21.99 -4.26
N VAL A 93 -2.96 -22.42 -5.46
CA VAL A 93 -1.77 -23.24 -5.71
C VAL A 93 -0.59 -22.35 -6.07
N GLY A 94 0.50 -22.48 -5.31
CA GLY A 94 1.67 -21.59 -5.37
C GLY A 94 1.38 -20.24 -4.72
N SER A 95 0.81 -20.26 -3.52
CA SER A 95 0.33 -19.06 -2.84
C SER A 95 1.43 -18.16 -2.26
N TYR A 96 2.70 -18.60 -2.32
CA TYR A 96 3.86 -17.84 -1.90
C TYR A 96 3.73 -17.37 -0.45
N VAL A 97 3.89 -16.07 -0.17
CA VAL A 97 3.73 -15.51 1.18
C VAL A 97 2.26 -15.44 1.63
N GLY A 98 1.30 -15.69 0.75
CA GLY A 98 -0.13 -15.66 1.05
C GLY A 98 -0.82 -14.30 0.89
N SER A 99 -0.21 -13.32 0.21
CA SER A 99 -0.82 -11.98 0.01
C SER A 99 -2.21 -12.04 -0.65
N PHE A 100 -2.41 -12.93 -1.62
CA PHE A 100 -3.69 -13.04 -2.32
C PHE A 100 -4.72 -13.83 -1.51
N VAL A 101 -4.34 -14.96 -0.91
CA VAL A 101 -5.12 -15.66 0.14
C VAL A 101 -5.65 -14.69 1.20
N ASN A 102 -4.79 -13.80 1.71
CA ASN A 102 -5.18 -12.80 2.71
C ASN A 102 -6.34 -11.92 2.21
N LEU A 103 -6.23 -11.35 1.01
CA LEU A 103 -7.27 -10.48 0.45
C LEU A 103 -8.59 -11.22 0.25
N LEU A 104 -8.55 -12.47 -0.23
CA LEU A 104 -9.76 -13.28 -0.39
C LEU A 104 -10.43 -13.60 0.95
N LYS A 105 -9.64 -13.86 2.01
CA LYS A 105 -10.17 -14.04 3.37
C LYS A 105 -10.83 -12.76 3.90
N ILE A 106 -10.22 -11.58 3.70
CA ILE A 106 -10.85 -10.28 4.05
C ILE A 106 -12.14 -10.09 3.25
N TYR A 107 -12.16 -10.52 1.98
CA TYR A 107 -13.33 -10.46 1.11
C TYR A 107 -14.45 -11.45 1.51
N GLY A 108 -14.18 -12.36 2.44
CA GLY A 108 -15.16 -13.30 2.98
C GLY A 108 -15.16 -14.68 2.32
N LYS A 109 -14.14 -15.02 1.53
CA LYS A 109 -13.98 -16.33 0.90
C LYS A 109 -13.30 -17.32 1.85
N ASN A 110 -13.65 -18.60 1.73
CA ASN A 110 -12.94 -19.68 2.43
C ASN A 110 -11.75 -20.13 1.59
N VAL A 111 -10.54 -19.75 1.98
CA VAL A 111 -9.34 -19.97 1.15
C VAL A 111 -8.27 -20.77 1.86
N THR A 112 -7.75 -21.77 1.17
CA THR A 112 -6.55 -22.53 1.52
C THR A 112 -5.40 -22.11 0.59
N GLY A 113 -4.25 -21.75 1.15
CA GLY A 113 -3.02 -21.53 0.37
C GLY A 113 -2.13 -22.77 0.41
N LEU A 114 -1.59 -23.15 -0.75
CA LEU A 114 -0.64 -24.25 -0.92
C LEU A 114 0.68 -23.68 -1.46
N GLU A 115 1.76 -23.81 -0.71
CA GLU A 115 3.09 -23.31 -1.08
C GLU A 115 4.14 -24.37 -0.70
N PRO A 116 4.92 -24.92 -1.65
CA PRO A 116 5.89 -25.97 -1.35
C PRO A 116 7.07 -25.50 -0.48
N ASP A 117 7.44 -24.22 -0.53
CA ASP A 117 8.57 -23.69 0.24
C ASP A 117 8.17 -23.50 1.73
N PRO A 118 8.84 -24.17 2.69
CA PRO A 118 8.50 -24.10 4.11
C PRO A 118 8.69 -22.69 4.70
N ASP A 119 9.70 -21.94 4.27
CA ASP A 119 9.98 -20.60 4.80
C ASP A 119 8.88 -19.61 4.36
N TYR A 120 8.47 -19.71 3.10
CA TYR A 120 7.43 -18.84 2.54
C TYR A 120 6.01 -19.22 2.97
N SER A 121 5.72 -20.52 3.09
CA SER A 121 4.45 -20.98 3.62
C SER A 121 4.25 -20.54 5.07
N ALA A 122 5.29 -20.63 5.91
CA ALA A 122 5.28 -20.19 7.31
C ALA A 122 5.19 -18.66 7.47
N TYR A 123 5.62 -17.87 6.48
CA TYR A 123 5.59 -16.40 6.54
C TYR A 123 4.18 -15.84 6.78
N SER A 124 3.17 -16.48 6.19
CA SER A 124 1.76 -16.07 6.27
C SER A 124 1.20 -16.00 7.70
N GLU A 125 1.66 -16.87 8.61
CA GLU A 125 1.14 -16.91 9.98
C GLU A 125 1.58 -15.68 10.76
N LYS A 126 2.85 -15.31 10.62
CA LYS A 126 3.41 -14.11 11.25
C LYS A 126 2.85 -12.83 10.64
N GLN A 127 2.71 -12.82 9.32
CA GLN A 127 2.32 -11.61 8.59
C GLN A 127 0.81 -11.35 8.63
N TYR A 128 -0.01 -12.37 8.32
CA TYR A 128 -1.45 -12.26 8.11
C TYR A 128 -2.30 -13.00 9.15
N GLY A 129 -1.70 -13.80 10.03
CA GLY A 129 -2.41 -14.55 11.06
C GLY A 129 -3.10 -15.82 10.59
N PHE A 130 -2.74 -16.38 9.42
CA PHE A 130 -3.25 -17.68 8.97
C PHE A 130 -2.13 -18.60 8.51
N LYS A 131 -2.37 -19.92 8.54
CA LYS A 131 -1.41 -20.92 8.07
C LYS A 131 -1.69 -21.34 6.63
N GLN A 132 -0.63 -21.52 5.86
CA GLN A 132 -0.65 -22.19 4.56
C GLN A 132 -0.28 -23.67 4.73
N ILE A 133 -0.58 -24.47 3.71
CA ILE A 133 -0.16 -25.88 3.63
C ILE A 133 1.16 -25.94 2.88
N THR A 134 2.18 -26.56 3.50
CA THR A 134 3.49 -26.77 2.88
C THR A 134 3.49 -28.06 2.09
N SER A 135 3.20 -28.00 0.78
CA SER A 135 3.24 -29.16 -0.11
C SER A 135 3.20 -28.76 -1.59
N LEU A 136 3.66 -29.65 -2.45
CA LEU A 136 3.35 -29.63 -3.89
C LEU A 136 1.91 -30.07 -4.14
N LEU A 137 1.31 -29.60 -5.24
CA LEU A 137 -0.06 -29.96 -5.59
C LEU A 137 -0.22 -31.47 -5.79
N GLU A 138 0.76 -32.11 -6.42
CA GLU A 138 0.76 -33.53 -6.75
C GLU A 138 0.76 -34.43 -5.50
N ASN A 139 1.26 -33.92 -4.37
CA ASN A 139 1.30 -34.63 -3.09
C ASN A 139 0.19 -34.19 -2.14
N PHE A 140 -0.66 -33.25 -2.55
CA PHE A 140 -1.68 -32.67 -1.70
C PHE A 140 -2.99 -33.46 -1.77
N GLU A 141 -3.38 -34.03 -0.62
CA GLU A 141 -4.69 -34.65 -0.44
C GLU A 141 -5.62 -33.71 0.32
N ALA A 142 -6.71 -33.30 -0.32
CA ALA A 142 -7.72 -32.46 0.31
C ALA A 142 -8.80 -33.29 0.99
N LYS A 143 -9.19 -32.89 2.21
CA LYS A 143 -10.35 -33.47 2.92
C LYS A 143 -11.66 -33.25 2.17
N ASN A 144 -11.81 -32.08 1.55
CA ASN A 144 -13.00 -31.66 0.79
C ASN A 144 -12.58 -31.13 -0.57
N LYS A 145 -13.48 -31.21 -1.56
CA LYS A 145 -13.28 -30.61 -2.88
C LYS A 145 -13.47 -29.09 -2.82
N TYR A 146 -12.88 -28.40 -3.80
CA TYR A 146 -12.96 -26.95 -3.95
C TYR A 146 -13.90 -26.55 -5.09
N ASP A 147 -14.59 -25.43 -4.94
CA ASP A 147 -15.39 -24.84 -6.03
C ASP A 147 -14.54 -23.91 -6.91
N GLY A 148 -13.35 -23.53 -6.43
CA GLY A 148 -12.39 -22.68 -7.11
C GLY A 148 -10.97 -23.17 -6.89
N ILE A 149 -10.18 -23.34 -7.95
CA ILE A 149 -8.73 -23.49 -7.86
C ILE A 149 -8.07 -22.38 -8.66
N ILE A 150 -7.25 -21.59 -7.99
CA ILE A 150 -6.54 -20.47 -8.60
C ILE A 150 -5.04 -20.72 -8.57
N SER A 151 -4.32 -20.26 -9.58
CA SER A 151 -2.86 -20.37 -9.60
C SER A 151 -2.24 -19.29 -10.48
N PHE A 152 -1.22 -18.62 -9.97
CA PHE A 152 -0.53 -17.55 -10.67
C PHE A 152 0.94 -17.88 -10.78
N HIS A 153 1.45 -17.97 -12.01
CA HIS A 153 2.86 -18.20 -12.31
C HIS A 153 3.40 -19.52 -11.71
N VAL A 154 2.66 -20.62 -11.85
CA VAL A 154 3.08 -21.96 -11.39
C VAL A 154 3.19 -22.94 -12.55
N ILE A 155 2.23 -22.95 -13.48
CA ILE A 155 2.14 -23.98 -14.52
C ILE A 155 3.32 -23.97 -15.50
N GLU A 156 4.07 -22.86 -15.60
CA GLU A 156 5.32 -22.77 -16.35
C GLU A 156 6.48 -23.57 -15.72
N HIS A 157 6.37 -23.88 -14.43
CA HIS A 157 7.41 -24.48 -13.60
C HIS A 157 7.21 -25.98 -13.36
N VAL A 158 6.02 -26.52 -13.63
CA VAL A 158 5.69 -27.91 -13.31
C VAL A 158 6.40 -28.89 -14.25
N LYS A 159 6.66 -30.11 -13.79
CA LYS A 159 7.29 -31.15 -14.61
C LYS A 159 6.42 -31.60 -15.78
N ASN A 160 5.11 -31.78 -15.52
CA ASN A 160 4.15 -32.27 -16.52
C ASN A 160 2.79 -31.56 -16.35
N PRO A 161 2.41 -30.67 -17.28
CA PRO A 161 1.18 -29.89 -17.16
C PRO A 161 -0.10 -30.73 -17.20
N HIS A 162 -0.06 -31.91 -17.84
CA HIS A 162 -1.21 -32.82 -17.87
C HIS A 162 -1.45 -33.50 -16.51
N ILE A 163 -0.37 -33.89 -15.81
CA ILE A 163 -0.47 -34.46 -14.46
C ILE A 163 -0.95 -33.38 -13.49
N PHE A 164 -0.33 -32.21 -13.55
CA PHE A 164 -0.70 -31.07 -12.73
C PHE A 164 -2.20 -30.72 -12.88
N LEU A 165 -2.69 -30.54 -14.12
CA LEU A 165 -4.11 -30.25 -14.35
C LEU A 165 -5.04 -31.41 -14.00
N LYS A 166 -4.57 -32.66 -14.05
CA LYS A 166 -5.34 -33.81 -13.57
C LYS A 166 -5.53 -33.73 -12.05
N SER A 167 -4.48 -33.38 -11.29
CA SER A 167 -4.60 -33.13 -9.85
C SER A 167 -5.56 -31.97 -9.55
N VAL A 168 -5.47 -30.87 -10.29
CA VAL A 168 -6.44 -29.75 -10.20
C VAL A 168 -7.87 -30.25 -10.45
N PHE A 169 -8.08 -30.99 -11.55
CA PHE A 169 -9.39 -31.53 -11.92
C PHE A 169 -9.95 -32.43 -10.81
N ASP A 170 -9.12 -33.30 -10.25
CA ASP A 170 -9.53 -34.24 -9.22
C ASP A 170 -9.86 -33.53 -7.90
N LEU A 171 -9.20 -32.42 -7.57
CA LEU A 171 -9.48 -31.61 -6.37
C LEU A 171 -10.71 -30.70 -6.48
N LEU A 172 -11.20 -30.44 -7.69
CA LEU A 172 -12.42 -29.64 -7.91
C LEU A 172 -13.70 -30.44 -7.66
N ASP A 173 -14.74 -29.75 -7.19
CA ASP A 173 -16.11 -30.26 -7.23
C ASP A 173 -16.64 -30.32 -8.67
N ASN A 174 -17.86 -30.81 -8.87
CA ASN A 174 -18.43 -31.03 -10.21
C ASN A 174 -18.63 -29.77 -11.06
N ASN A 175 -18.86 -28.61 -10.42
CA ASN A 175 -19.08 -27.32 -11.10
C ASN A 175 -17.92 -26.36 -10.83
N GLY A 176 -16.80 -26.92 -10.36
CA GLY A 176 -15.67 -26.18 -9.87
C GLY A 176 -14.97 -25.46 -11.00
N LYS A 177 -14.38 -24.31 -10.68
CA LYS A 177 -13.81 -23.39 -11.66
C LYS A 177 -12.33 -23.21 -11.41
N VAL A 178 -11.62 -22.86 -12.47
CA VAL A 178 -10.20 -22.58 -12.42
C VAL A 178 -9.93 -21.17 -12.91
N LEU A 179 -8.98 -20.49 -12.27
CA LEU A 179 -8.41 -19.24 -12.74
C LEU A 179 -6.89 -19.33 -12.71
N PHE A 180 -6.28 -19.35 -13.88
CA PHE A 180 -4.84 -19.52 -14.03
C PHE A 180 -4.23 -18.32 -14.75
N GLU A 181 -3.07 -17.86 -14.28
CA GLU A 181 -2.25 -16.83 -14.95
C GLU A 181 -0.84 -17.40 -15.15
N CYS A 182 -0.27 -17.25 -16.34
CA CYS A 182 1.13 -17.56 -16.59
C CYS A 182 1.69 -16.63 -17.66
N PRO A 183 3.02 -16.53 -17.81
CA PRO A 183 3.61 -15.66 -18.82
C PRO A 183 3.20 -16.05 -20.25
N SER A 184 3.03 -15.04 -21.11
CA SER A 184 2.59 -15.24 -22.49
C SER A 184 3.75 -15.27 -23.48
N LEU A 185 4.03 -16.44 -24.08
CA LEU A 185 5.00 -16.58 -25.16
C LEU A 185 4.66 -15.67 -26.35
N ASP A 186 3.38 -15.45 -26.64
CA ASP A 186 2.94 -14.64 -27.78
C ASP A 186 3.44 -13.18 -27.69
N ILE A 187 3.57 -12.65 -26.48
CA ILE A 187 4.12 -11.31 -26.24
C ILE A 187 5.65 -11.31 -26.26
N HIS A 188 6.25 -12.27 -25.56
CA HIS A 188 7.70 -12.25 -25.32
C HIS A 188 8.54 -12.61 -26.55
N LEU A 189 7.95 -13.17 -27.61
CA LEU A 189 8.62 -13.46 -28.89
C LEU A 189 9.23 -12.25 -29.62
N ASN A 190 8.99 -11.02 -29.15
CA ASN A 190 9.57 -9.78 -29.70
C ASN A 190 10.03 -8.78 -28.62
N GLY A 191 10.07 -9.21 -27.35
CA GLY A 191 10.78 -8.48 -26.30
C GLY A 191 12.24 -8.88 -26.28
N ASP A 192 12.91 -8.65 -25.16
CA ASP A 192 14.14 -9.36 -24.86
C ASP A 192 13.76 -10.80 -24.47
N ILE A 193 13.63 -11.67 -25.49
CA ILE A 193 13.26 -13.07 -25.28
C ILE A 193 14.26 -13.77 -24.35
N ASN A 194 15.52 -13.31 -24.31
CA ASN A 194 16.52 -13.86 -23.41
C ASN A 194 16.11 -13.59 -21.95
N LYS A 195 15.54 -12.42 -21.62
CA LYS A 195 14.98 -12.14 -20.28
C LYS A 195 13.78 -13.03 -19.90
N PHE A 196 13.08 -13.57 -20.90
CA PHE A 196 11.92 -14.43 -20.71
C PHE A 196 12.31 -15.90 -20.54
N ILE A 197 13.31 -16.34 -21.29
CA ILE A 197 13.88 -17.69 -21.17
C ILE A 197 14.66 -17.79 -19.87
N TRP A 198 14.34 -18.79 -19.06
CA TRP A 198 14.95 -18.99 -17.76
C TRP A 198 14.88 -20.47 -17.34
N LYS A 199 15.92 -20.96 -16.68
CA LYS A 199 16.06 -22.39 -16.35
C LYS A 199 14.89 -22.96 -15.53
N PRO A 200 14.35 -22.27 -14.52
CA PRO A 200 13.14 -22.71 -13.82
C PRO A 200 11.84 -22.73 -14.65
N HIS A 201 11.78 -22.06 -15.80
CA HIS A 201 10.61 -22.07 -16.69
C HIS A 201 10.71 -23.25 -17.66
N ILE A 202 10.14 -24.39 -17.28
CA ILE A 202 10.13 -25.61 -18.10
C ILE A 202 9.19 -25.45 -19.30
N HIS A 203 8.15 -24.64 -19.16
CA HIS A 203 7.09 -24.47 -20.13
C HIS A 203 6.82 -23.00 -20.46
N TYR A 204 6.66 -22.72 -21.75
CA TYR A 204 6.35 -21.39 -22.27
C TYR A 204 5.09 -21.48 -23.13
N PHE A 205 3.99 -20.96 -22.60
CA PHE A 205 2.67 -21.14 -23.20
C PHE A 205 2.30 -20.00 -24.16
N SER A 206 1.68 -20.38 -25.27
CA SER A 206 0.95 -19.49 -26.16
C SER A 206 -0.55 -19.64 -25.88
N LEU A 207 -1.36 -18.69 -26.35
CA LEU A 207 -2.83 -18.78 -26.35
C LEU A 207 -3.32 -20.13 -26.90
N THR A 208 -2.69 -20.62 -27.97
CA THR A 208 -3.07 -21.91 -28.56
C THR A 208 -2.66 -23.11 -27.72
N SER A 209 -1.48 -23.10 -27.10
CA SER A 209 -1.03 -24.24 -26.31
C SER A 209 -1.77 -24.33 -24.98
N ILE A 210 -2.02 -23.20 -24.31
CA ILE A 210 -2.78 -23.20 -23.06
C ILE A 210 -4.25 -23.57 -23.29
N TYR A 211 -4.88 -23.06 -24.36
CA TYR A 211 -6.23 -23.46 -24.75
C TYR A 211 -6.33 -24.95 -25.04
N TYR A 212 -5.38 -25.48 -25.82
CA TYR A 212 -5.34 -26.90 -26.14
C TYR A 212 -5.27 -27.72 -24.86
N LEU A 213 -4.34 -27.38 -23.96
CA LEU A 213 -4.16 -28.10 -22.70
C LEU A 213 -5.44 -28.08 -21.83
N PHE A 214 -6.00 -26.90 -21.56
CA PHE A 214 -7.15 -26.76 -20.67
C PHE A 214 -8.43 -27.35 -21.25
N SER A 215 -8.68 -27.21 -22.56
CA SER A 215 -9.90 -27.73 -23.19
C SER A 215 -10.03 -29.26 -23.18
N LEU A 216 -8.96 -29.98 -22.84
CA LEU A 216 -9.02 -31.43 -22.61
C LEU A 216 -9.67 -31.81 -21.27
N TYR A 217 -9.64 -30.91 -20.28
CA TYR A 217 -10.11 -31.15 -18.92
C TYR A 217 -11.27 -30.22 -18.52
N PHE A 218 -11.36 -29.04 -19.13
CA PHE A 218 -12.25 -27.96 -18.72
C PHE A 218 -13.01 -27.37 -19.91
N ASN A 219 -14.18 -26.80 -19.63
CA ASN A 219 -14.86 -25.90 -20.52
C ASN A 219 -14.26 -24.49 -20.37
N VAL A 220 -13.53 -24.01 -21.37
CA VAL A 220 -12.86 -22.70 -21.33
C VAL A 220 -13.88 -21.58 -21.54
N LEU A 221 -14.07 -20.75 -20.50
CA LEU A 221 -15.06 -19.67 -20.48
C LEU A 221 -14.44 -18.32 -20.87
N ALA A 222 -13.19 -18.08 -20.49
CA ALA A 222 -12.41 -16.93 -20.92
C ALA A 222 -10.92 -17.30 -21.05
N LEU A 223 -10.26 -16.74 -22.05
CA LEU A 223 -8.82 -16.84 -22.27
C LEU A 223 -8.37 -15.56 -22.97
N ASP A 224 -7.50 -14.81 -22.32
CA ASP A 224 -7.01 -13.54 -22.85
C ASP A 224 -5.64 -13.20 -22.25
N ILE A 225 -5.12 -12.03 -22.59
CA ILE A 225 -3.86 -11.49 -22.13
C ILE A 225 -4.09 -10.30 -21.20
N LYS A 226 -3.33 -10.26 -20.12
CA LYS A 226 -3.26 -9.16 -19.16
C LYS A 226 -1.79 -8.78 -19.00
N GLN A 227 -1.41 -7.59 -19.45
CA GLN A 227 -0.02 -7.13 -19.48
C GLN A 227 0.85 -8.12 -20.27
N ASP A 228 1.81 -8.76 -19.63
CA ASP A 228 2.71 -9.73 -20.25
C ASP A 228 2.32 -11.20 -19.93
N SER A 229 1.22 -11.40 -19.19
CA SER A 229 0.70 -12.73 -18.84
C SER A 229 -0.53 -13.06 -19.68
N LEU A 230 -0.73 -14.35 -19.95
CA LEU A 230 -2.03 -14.87 -20.36
C LEU A 230 -2.78 -15.36 -19.12
N TYR A 231 -4.10 -15.28 -19.15
CA TYR A 231 -4.95 -15.86 -18.12
C TYR A 231 -6.04 -16.71 -18.74
N ILE A 232 -6.47 -17.72 -18.01
CA ILE A 232 -7.56 -18.62 -18.40
C ILE A 232 -8.52 -18.80 -17.23
N TYR A 233 -9.81 -18.66 -17.53
CA TYR A 233 -10.91 -18.97 -16.63
C TYR A 233 -11.76 -20.07 -17.26
N ALA A 234 -11.92 -21.19 -16.55
CA ALA A 234 -12.59 -22.36 -17.08
C ALA A 234 -13.39 -23.10 -16.01
N GLU A 235 -14.34 -23.91 -16.43
CA GLU A 235 -15.19 -24.73 -15.54
C GLU A 235 -14.92 -26.20 -15.78
N LYS A 236 -14.96 -27.00 -14.70
CA LYS A 236 -14.77 -28.45 -14.78
C LYS A 236 -15.78 -29.06 -15.75
N ASN A 237 -15.26 -29.87 -16.68
CA ASN A 237 -16.10 -30.60 -17.61
C ASN A 237 -16.04 -32.09 -17.31
N ASN A 238 -17.12 -32.61 -16.72
CA ASN A 238 -17.25 -34.05 -16.45
C ASN A 238 -17.56 -34.87 -17.71
N ASN A 239 -17.95 -34.22 -18.82
CA ASN A 239 -18.18 -34.86 -20.12
C ASN A 239 -16.89 -34.81 -20.97
N LYS A 240 -16.82 -35.64 -22.02
CA LYS A 240 -15.68 -35.76 -22.96
C LYS A 240 -15.07 -34.38 -23.37
N PRO A 241 -13.77 -34.33 -23.72
CA PRO A 241 -13.01 -33.09 -23.92
C PRO A 241 -13.71 -32.09 -24.86
N ASN A 242 -13.83 -30.83 -24.44
CA ASN A 242 -14.54 -29.76 -25.17
C ASN A 242 -13.60 -28.97 -26.10
N PHE A 243 -12.70 -29.68 -26.79
CA PHE A 243 -11.79 -29.03 -27.73
C PHE A 243 -12.56 -28.50 -28.94
N ASN A 244 -12.58 -27.18 -29.13
CA ASN A 244 -13.21 -26.55 -30.28
C ASN A 244 -12.16 -26.14 -31.32
N THR A 245 -12.17 -26.83 -32.47
CA THR A 245 -11.23 -26.57 -33.58
C THR A 245 -11.33 -25.16 -34.14
N LEU A 246 -12.53 -24.56 -34.19
CA LEU A 246 -12.71 -23.19 -34.67
C LEU A 246 -12.08 -22.18 -33.70
N THR A 247 -12.32 -22.35 -32.39
CA THR A 247 -11.68 -21.52 -31.36
C THR A 247 -10.17 -21.65 -31.42
N PHE A 248 -9.64 -22.87 -31.50
CA PHE A 248 -8.19 -23.10 -31.65
C PHE A 248 -7.62 -22.41 -32.90
N THR A 249 -8.33 -22.47 -34.03
CA THR A 249 -7.90 -21.82 -35.27
C THR A 249 -7.90 -20.30 -35.14
N LYS A 250 -8.94 -19.72 -34.53
CA LYS A 250 -8.99 -18.27 -34.24
C LYS A 250 -7.83 -17.82 -33.36
N LEU A 251 -7.57 -18.53 -32.26
CA LEU A 251 -6.44 -18.25 -31.37
C LEU A 251 -5.09 -18.40 -32.08
N LYS A 252 -4.98 -19.38 -33.00
CA LYS A 252 -3.78 -19.56 -33.82
C LYS A 252 -3.52 -18.40 -34.77
N ILE A 253 -4.58 -17.86 -35.37
CA ILE A 253 -4.49 -16.64 -36.18
C ILE A 253 -4.09 -15.46 -35.30
N ALA A 254 -4.72 -15.27 -34.14
CA ALA A 254 -4.39 -14.20 -33.20
C ALA A 254 -2.92 -14.27 -32.75
N SER A 255 -2.44 -15.43 -32.33
CA SER A 255 -1.03 -15.70 -31.98
C SER A 255 -0.07 -15.35 -33.12
N ARG A 256 -0.39 -15.75 -34.36
CA ARG A 256 0.40 -15.41 -35.55
C ARG A 256 0.38 -13.92 -35.88
N CYS A 257 -0.77 -13.26 -35.75
CA CYS A 257 -0.91 -11.82 -35.96
C CYS A 257 -0.08 -11.06 -34.93
N MET A 258 -0.14 -11.43 -33.65
CA MET A 258 0.71 -10.84 -32.60
C MET A 258 2.19 -11.04 -32.93
N TYR A 259 2.58 -12.25 -33.33
CA TYR A 259 3.96 -12.52 -33.77
C TYR A 259 4.38 -11.67 -34.98
N SER A 260 3.52 -11.53 -35.99
CA SER A 260 3.82 -10.80 -37.25
C SER A 260 3.87 -9.29 -37.06
N LEU A 261 2.88 -8.71 -36.37
CA LEU A 261 2.83 -7.28 -36.02
C LEU A 261 4.10 -6.88 -35.26
N ASN A 262 4.50 -7.72 -34.32
CA ASN A 262 5.68 -7.47 -33.51
C ASN A 262 7.01 -7.66 -34.30
N ASN A 263 7.07 -8.58 -35.27
CA ASN A 263 8.26 -8.84 -36.10
C ASN A 263 8.42 -7.94 -37.35
N SER A 264 7.38 -7.24 -37.81
CA SER A 264 7.49 -6.45 -39.05
C SER A 264 8.51 -5.30 -38.93
N LYS A 265 9.45 -5.14 -39.87
CA LYS A 265 10.35 -3.95 -39.92
C LYS A 265 9.64 -2.68 -40.42
N LEU A 266 8.45 -2.84 -41.01
CA LEU A 266 7.66 -1.80 -41.68
C LEU A 266 6.74 -1.01 -40.75
N VAL A 267 6.45 -1.52 -39.54
CA VAL A 267 5.73 -0.75 -38.53
C VAL A 267 6.75 0.04 -37.71
N PRO A 268 6.74 1.40 -37.76
CA PRO A 268 7.71 2.21 -37.01
C PRO A 268 7.68 1.85 -35.52
N LEU A 269 8.82 1.97 -34.83
CA LEU A 269 8.97 1.64 -33.40
C LEU A 269 7.84 2.24 -32.53
N PHE A 270 7.36 3.42 -32.91
CA PHE A 270 6.25 4.12 -32.27
C PHE A 270 4.89 3.46 -32.53
N GLY A 271 4.62 3.02 -33.76
CA GLY A 271 3.42 2.25 -34.11
C GLY A 271 3.38 0.88 -33.44
N LYS A 272 4.53 0.21 -33.30
CA LYS A 272 4.64 -1.04 -32.53
C LYS A 272 4.28 -0.83 -31.07
N LYS A 273 4.80 0.21 -30.43
CA LYS A 273 4.48 0.56 -29.04
C LYS A 273 3.00 0.84 -28.83
N ILE A 274 2.33 1.51 -29.77
CA ILE A 274 0.90 1.82 -29.69
C ILE A 274 0.05 0.54 -29.83
N THR A 275 0.34 -0.31 -30.81
CA THR A 275 -0.40 -1.56 -31.04
C THR A 275 -0.19 -2.57 -29.91
N LEU A 276 1.04 -2.69 -29.38
CA LEU A 276 1.33 -3.48 -28.18
C LEU A 276 0.66 -2.90 -26.94
N ALA A 277 0.58 -1.58 -26.78
CA ALA A 277 -0.13 -0.96 -25.66
C ALA A 277 -1.65 -1.20 -25.72
N LEU A 278 -2.24 -1.29 -26.92
CA LEU A 278 -3.65 -1.64 -27.11
C LEU A 278 -3.95 -3.13 -26.81
N LEU A 279 -2.95 -4.01 -26.96
CA LEU A 279 -3.07 -5.45 -26.66
C LEU A 279 -2.67 -5.80 -25.21
N ARG A 280 -1.76 -5.04 -24.59
CA ARG A 280 -1.24 -5.30 -23.24
C ARG A 280 -2.16 -4.79 -22.13
N GLU A 281 -3.12 -3.92 -22.43
CA GLU A 281 -3.85 -3.20 -21.41
C GLU A 281 -5.31 -2.95 -21.82
N PRO A 282 -6.30 -3.33 -21.00
CA PRO A 282 -7.60 -2.71 -21.10
C PRO A 282 -7.42 -1.20 -20.91
N TYR A 283 -8.23 -0.41 -21.62
CA TYR A 283 -8.36 1.06 -21.62
C TYR A 283 -8.19 1.82 -20.26
N GLN A 284 -8.15 1.12 -19.12
CA GLN A 284 -8.01 1.63 -17.77
C GLN A 284 -6.58 2.06 -17.36
N SER A 285 -5.52 1.36 -17.77
CA SER A 285 -4.14 1.75 -17.38
C SER A 285 -3.62 2.98 -18.10
N LEU A 286 -4.00 3.22 -19.35
CA LEU A 286 -3.66 4.45 -20.07
C LEU A 286 -4.29 5.68 -19.38
N LYS A 287 -5.49 5.53 -18.80
CA LYS A 287 -6.11 6.55 -17.93
C LYS A 287 -5.34 6.71 -16.62
N GLN A 288 -4.92 5.62 -15.97
CA GLN A 288 -4.11 5.68 -14.75
C GLN A 288 -2.73 6.32 -14.99
N ALA A 289 -2.02 5.95 -16.05
CA ALA A 289 -0.72 6.51 -16.40
C ALA A 289 -0.82 8.01 -16.74
N LYS A 290 -1.82 8.43 -17.52
CA LYS A 290 -2.10 9.86 -17.76
C LYS A 290 -2.41 10.59 -16.45
N SER A 291 -3.23 10.00 -15.58
CA SER A 291 -3.56 10.56 -14.25
C SER A 291 -2.31 10.73 -13.37
N ILE A 292 -1.42 9.74 -13.32
CA ILE A 292 -0.18 9.78 -12.54
C ILE A 292 0.76 10.88 -13.05
N THR A 293 0.95 10.99 -14.36
CA THR A 293 1.79 12.03 -14.96
C THR A 293 1.25 13.43 -14.66
N ILE A 294 -0.07 13.62 -14.80
CA ILE A 294 -0.73 14.89 -14.45
C ILE A 294 -0.55 15.19 -12.95
N LYS A 295 -0.73 14.21 -12.06
CA LYS A 295 -0.51 14.39 -10.61
C LYS A 295 0.93 14.79 -10.29
N LYS A 296 1.93 14.19 -10.93
CA LYS A 296 3.35 14.59 -10.76
C LYS A 296 3.62 16.02 -11.21
N ILE A 297 3.04 16.43 -12.35
CA ILE A 297 3.14 17.82 -12.83
C ILE A 297 2.46 18.78 -11.86
N ASN A 298 1.23 18.48 -11.43
CA ASN A 298 0.50 19.30 -10.45
C ASN A 298 1.27 19.40 -9.13
N TYR A 299 1.92 18.31 -8.70
CA TYR A 299 2.76 18.32 -7.50
C TYR A 299 3.99 19.20 -7.66
N PHE A 300 4.67 19.11 -8.81
CA PHE A 300 5.79 20.00 -9.11
C PHE A 300 5.36 21.47 -9.11
N LEU A 301 4.20 21.78 -9.70
CA LEU A 301 3.64 23.13 -9.70
C LEU A 301 3.27 23.59 -8.29
N TYR A 302 2.67 22.71 -7.48
CA TYR A 302 2.35 22.95 -6.08
C TYR A 302 3.62 23.30 -5.29
N VAL A 303 4.66 22.47 -5.36
CA VAL A 303 5.96 22.71 -4.70
C VAL A 303 6.57 24.04 -5.17
N LYS A 304 6.55 24.30 -6.48
CA LYS A 304 7.06 25.56 -7.04
C LYS A 304 6.29 26.76 -6.49
N ASN A 305 4.97 26.66 -6.32
CA ASN A 305 4.15 27.73 -5.77
C ASN A 305 4.46 27.98 -4.28
N GLU A 306 4.70 26.93 -3.49
CA GLU A 306 5.08 27.06 -2.07
C GLU A 306 6.47 27.72 -1.89
N MET A 307 7.35 27.64 -2.92
CA MET A 307 8.68 28.27 -2.92
C MET A 307 8.71 29.67 -3.55
N LYS A 308 7.66 30.10 -4.25
CA LYS A 308 7.62 31.41 -4.92
C LYS A 308 7.47 32.50 -3.88
N ASN A 309 8.44 33.43 -3.82
CA ASN A 309 8.27 34.85 -3.47
C ASN A 309 9.63 35.57 -3.58
N LYS A 310 9.75 36.56 -4.47
CA LYS A 310 10.92 37.44 -4.52
C LYS A 310 10.76 38.52 -3.45
N ASN A 311 11.84 38.89 -2.77
CA ASN A 311 11.91 39.91 -1.69
C ASN A 311 11.33 39.49 -0.32
N LYS A 312 11.50 38.22 0.09
CA LYS A 312 11.05 37.68 1.40
C LYS A 312 12.20 36.96 2.14
N ILE A 313 12.06 36.82 3.46
CA ILE A 313 13.07 36.23 4.35
C ILE A 313 13.20 34.72 4.06
N PRO A 314 14.39 34.22 3.66
CA PRO A 314 14.56 32.82 3.31
C PRO A 314 14.57 31.91 4.54
N VAL A 315 13.77 30.84 4.53
CA VAL A 315 13.70 29.82 5.58
C VAL A 315 13.86 28.45 4.95
N SER A 316 14.76 27.63 5.48
CA SER A 316 14.88 26.23 5.06
C SER A 316 13.90 25.37 5.84
N HIS A 317 13.09 24.55 5.15
CA HIS A 317 12.13 23.65 5.77
C HIS A 317 12.38 22.20 5.36
N ILE A 318 12.84 21.40 6.31
CA ILE A 318 13.01 19.94 6.19
C ILE A 318 11.69 19.27 6.59
N SER A 319 11.08 18.52 5.67
CA SER A 319 9.75 17.91 5.85
C SER A 319 9.57 16.63 5.04
N VAL A 320 8.47 15.93 5.28
CA VAL A 320 8.01 14.86 4.39
C VAL A 320 7.33 15.52 3.18
N TYR A 321 8.04 15.56 2.04
CA TYR A 321 7.55 16.15 0.80
C TYR A 321 7.26 15.08 -0.26
N THR A 322 6.10 14.44 -0.17
CA THR A 322 5.70 13.44 -1.17
C THR A 322 4.21 13.45 -1.53
N LEU A 323 3.90 12.81 -2.67
CA LEU A 323 2.56 12.40 -3.08
C LEU A 323 2.08 11.11 -2.39
N GLY A 324 2.66 10.74 -1.25
CA GLY A 324 2.34 9.52 -0.52
C GLY A 324 1.16 9.72 0.44
N ASN A 325 1.47 9.65 1.74
CA ASN A 325 0.49 9.81 2.80
C ASN A 325 -0.02 11.25 2.87
N VAL A 326 -1.31 11.41 2.63
CA VAL A 326 -1.96 12.73 2.60
C VAL A 326 -1.87 13.48 3.93
N GLY A 327 -1.81 12.74 5.05
CA GLY A 327 -1.66 13.33 6.38
C GLY A 327 -0.36 14.12 6.52
N ASP A 328 0.74 13.60 5.96
CA ASP A 328 2.04 14.28 5.97
C ASP A 328 2.04 15.47 4.99
N THR A 329 1.39 15.34 3.82
CA THR A 329 1.20 16.46 2.87
C THR A 329 0.47 17.64 3.53
N VAL A 330 -0.64 17.37 4.22
CA VAL A 330 -1.42 18.41 4.92
C VAL A 330 -0.65 18.98 6.10
N LEU A 331 0.01 18.13 6.89
CA LEU A 331 0.81 18.58 8.03
C LEU A 331 1.98 19.47 7.59
N SER A 332 2.70 19.10 6.53
CA SER A 332 3.78 19.91 5.97
C SER A 332 3.31 21.31 5.60
N LYS A 333 2.16 21.42 4.92
CA LYS A 333 1.55 22.72 4.59
C LYS A 333 1.12 23.50 5.83
N CYS A 334 0.41 22.87 6.77
CA CYS A 334 -0.08 23.54 7.98
C CYS A 334 1.08 24.07 8.85
N VAL A 335 2.21 23.36 8.92
CA VAL A 335 3.43 23.87 9.58
C VAL A 335 3.87 25.20 8.95
N ARG A 336 4.02 25.25 7.62
CA ARG A 336 4.41 26.51 6.94
C ARG A 336 3.37 27.60 7.13
N ASP A 337 2.09 27.26 7.02
CA ASP A 337 1.01 28.24 7.07
C ASP A 337 0.80 28.82 8.48
N THR A 338 1.15 28.09 9.54
CA THR A 338 1.30 28.67 10.89
C THR A 338 2.30 29.82 10.89
N PHE A 339 3.51 29.61 10.36
CA PHE A 339 4.53 30.66 10.30
C PHE A 339 4.18 31.77 9.30
N ASN A 340 3.59 31.44 8.16
CA ASN A 340 3.15 32.42 7.17
C ASN A 340 2.12 33.38 7.77
N LYS A 341 1.10 32.86 8.46
CA LYS A 341 0.07 33.68 9.11
C LYS A 341 0.68 34.59 10.17
N ILE A 342 1.54 34.05 11.01
CA ILE A 342 2.08 34.75 12.17
C ILE A 342 3.19 35.75 11.77
N CYS A 343 3.91 35.50 10.69
CA CYS A 343 4.93 36.40 10.13
C CYS A 343 4.41 37.28 8.98
N SER A 344 3.08 37.50 8.88
CA SER A 344 2.43 38.33 7.86
C SER A 344 2.89 38.04 6.43
N ASN A 345 3.04 36.75 6.10
CA ASN A 345 3.51 36.24 4.83
C ASN A 345 4.88 36.78 4.39
N LYS A 346 5.78 37.19 5.31
CA LYS A 346 7.12 37.72 4.99
C LYS A 346 8.18 36.65 4.68
N LEU A 347 7.83 35.37 4.71
CA LEU A 347 8.76 34.24 4.55
C LEU A 347 8.81 33.71 3.10
N LYS A 348 9.99 33.22 2.71
CA LYS A 348 10.25 32.45 1.49
C LYS A 348 10.77 31.07 1.90
N TRP A 349 10.16 30.02 1.37
CA TRP A 349 10.50 28.66 1.77
C TRP A 349 11.45 27.97 0.79
N ASN A 350 12.55 27.44 1.32
CA ASN A 350 13.43 26.49 0.64
C ASN A 350 13.08 25.08 1.15
N LEU A 351 12.41 24.28 0.33
CA LEU A 351 11.84 22.99 0.74
C LEU A 351 12.83 21.85 0.47
N TYR A 352 13.08 21.01 1.46
CA TYR A 352 14.01 19.89 1.36
C TYR A 352 13.42 18.61 1.95
N SER A 353 13.52 17.50 1.21
CA SER A 353 13.06 16.19 1.69
C SER A 353 13.80 15.76 2.93
N VAL A 354 13.06 15.27 3.92
CA VAL A 354 13.65 14.63 5.10
C VAL A 354 14.36 13.32 4.76
N TRP A 355 14.02 12.67 3.64
CA TRP A 355 14.58 11.36 3.28
C TRP A 355 15.92 11.41 2.56
N SER A 356 16.27 12.57 1.99
CA SER A 356 17.57 12.73 1.34
C SER A 356 18.69 12.77 2.38
N PRO A 357 19.80 12.04 2.18
CA PRO A 357 21.00 12.22 2.99
C PRO A 357 21.45 13.68 3.00
N VAL A 358 21.85 14.18 4.16
CA VAL A 358 22.35 15.55 4.28
C VAL A 358 23.79 15.59 3.81
N ASP A 359 24.06 16.36 2.76
CA ASP A 359 25.39 16.63 2.22
C ASP A 359 25.83 18.08 2.50
N GLN A 360 27.06 18.39 2.12
CA GLN A 360 27.65 19.71 2.34
C GLN A 360 26.89 20.82 1.60
N ASN A 361 26.40 20.55 0.39
CA ASN A 361 25.64 21.52 -0.39
C ASN A 361 24.30 21.87 0.29
N LEU A 362 23.60 20.89 0.86
CA LEU A 362 22.39 21.13 1.64
C LEU A 362 22.69 21.98 2.88
N ILE A 363 23.78 21.69 3.61
CA ILE A 363 24.20 22.49 4.78
C ILE A 363 24.49 23.93 4.37
N GLU A 364 25.23 24.16 3.29
CA GLU A 364 25.51 25.49 2.77
C GLU A 364 24.22 26.26 2.41
N ASN A 365 23.24 25.59 1.83
CA ASN A 365 21.96 26.22 1.49
C ASN A 365 21.10 26.51 2.73
N ILE A 366 21.15 25.63 3.74
CA ILE A 366 20.53 25.89 5.05
C ILE A 366 21.18 27.13 5.70
N ASN A 367 22.51 27.22 5.66
CA ASN A 367 23.26 28.32 6.26
C ASN A 367 23.08 29.66 5.54
N LYS A 368 22.48 29.69 4.34
CA LYS A 368 22.03 30.91 3.64
C LYS A 368 20.64 31.39 4.08
N SER A 369 19.92 30.61 4.89
CA SER A 369 18.58 30.93 5.38
C SER A 369 18.65 31.65 6.74
N GLU A 370 17.53 32.26 7.15
CA GLU A 370 17.38 32.90 8.45
C GLU A 370 17.43 31.86 9.59
N PHE A 371 16.65 30.80 9.43
CA PHE A 371 16.64 29.65 10.33
C PHE A 371 16.29 28.36 9.59
N LEU A 372 16.54 27.24 10.25
CA LEU A 372 16.13 25.91 9.82
C LEU A 372 14.88 25.48 10.57
N LEU A 373 13.82 25.17 9.84
CA LEU A 373 12.60 24.54 10.37
C LEU A 373 12.61 23.04 10.03
N ILE A 374 12.42 22.20 11.05
CA ILE A 374 12.29 20.76 10.93
C ILE A 374 10.91 20.37 11.46
N GLY A 375 10.05 19.84 10.60
CA GLY A 375 8.69 19.50 10.99
C GLY A 375 7.85 19.11 9.78
N GLY A 376 6.59 18.76 10.00
CA GLY A 376 5.71 18.42 8.89
C GLY A 376 5.61 16.91 8.59
N GLY A 377 5.88 16.06 9.58
CA GLY A 377 5.77 14.60 9.47
C GLY A 377 5.96 13.91 10.82
N GLY A 378 5.61 12.63 10.91
CA GLY A 378 5.99 11.83 12.07
C GLY A 378 7.46 11.45 11.96
N LEU A 379 8.42 12.21 12.48
CA LEU A 379 9.85 12.04 12.14
C LEU A 379 10.62 11.01 12.98
N LEU A 380 10.21 10.75 14.23
CA LEU A 380 10.87 9.81 15.13
C LEU A 380 10.30 8.39 14.95
N LEU A 381 10.81 7.63 13.99
CA LEU A 381 10.49 6.22 13.75
C LEU A 381 11.66 5.51 13.04
N PRO A 382 11.79 4.19 13.25
CA PRO A 382 13.01 3.46 12.86
C PRO A 382 13.02 2.95 11.41
N ASP A 383 11.88 2.87 10.74
CA ASP A 383 11.70 1.95 9.60
C ASP A 383 11.27 2.59 8.27
N THR A 384 10.77 3.84 8.29
CA THR A 384 10.25 4.49 7.06
C THR A 384 11.36 5.03 6.16
N ASN A 385 12.46 5.51 6.75
CA ASN A 385 13.69 5.85 6.03
C ASN A 385 14.88 5.28 6.81
N LYS A 386 14.98 3.94 6.88
CA LYS A 386 16.03 3.25 7.64
C LYS A 386 17.40 3.62 7.05
N ASN A 387 18.30 4.14 7.88
CA ASN A 387 19.64 4.56 7.50
C ASN A 387 20.64 4.37 8.65
N SER A 388 21.91 4.17 8.31
CA SER A 388 23.02 4.07 9.26
C SER A 388 23.66 5.42 9.62
N ILE A 389 23.04 6.54 9.24
CA ILE A 389 23.59 7.89 9.44
C ILE A 389 23.10 8.49 10.76
N SER A 390 21.80 8.35 11.03
CA SER A 390 21.13 9.06 12.12
C SER A 390 20.22 8.17 12.97
N GLY A 391 19.80 7.02 12.45
CA GLY A 391 18.83 6.13 13.11
C GLY A 391 17.36 6.58 13.06
N TRP A 392 17.04 7.72 12.41
CA TRP A 392 15.66 8.22 12.24
C TRP A 392 15.44 8.78 10.83
N GLN A 393 14.24 9.34 10.56
CA GLN A 393 13.88 9.71 9.18
C GLN A 393 14.81 10.73 8.53
N TRP A 394 15.36 11.68 9.29
CA TRP A 394 16.25 12.70 8.74
C TRP A 394 17.68 12.19 8.76
N ALA A 395 18.18 11.78 7.60
CA ALA A 395 19.52 11.21 7.41
C ALA A 395 20.63 12.29 7.52
N CYS A 396 20.72 12.93 8.68
CA CYS A 396 21.70 13.94 9.06
C CYS A 396 22.59 13.38 10.17
N SER A 397 23.89 13.30 9.95
CA SER A 397 24.84 12.84 10.97
C SER A 397 25.01 13.90 12.05
N LYS A 398 25.48 13.48 13.23
CA LYS A 398 25.90 14.36 14.32
C LYS A 398 26.88 15.45 13.84
N GLU A 399 27.82 15.09 12.97
CA GLU A 399 28.80 16.04 12.45
C GLU A 399 28.17 17.07 11.50
N ASN A 400 27.26 16.63 10.63
CA ASN A 400 26.52 17.54 9.76
C ASN A 400 25.61 18.47 10.55
N LEU A 401 24.97 18.00 11.62
CA LEU A 401 24.21 18.85 12.55
C LEU A 401 25.06 19.96 13.15
N LYS A 402 26.33 19.67 13.50
CA LYS A 402 27.24 20.66 14.07
C LYS A 402 27.59 21.78 13.08
N ASN A 403 27.67 21.44 11.79
CA ASN A 403 28.00 22.36 10.70
C ASN A 403 26.84 23.28 10.27
N ILE A 404 25.63 23.10 10.82
CA ILE A 404 24.51 24.02 10.61
C ILE A 404 24.64 25.21 11.58
N ASN A 405 25.07 26.37 11.10
CA ASN A 405 25.32 27.56 11.94
C ASN A 405 24.08 28.43 12.20
N LYS A 406 22.92 28.03 11.67
CA LYS A 406 21.64 28.71 11.87
C LYS A 406 20.85 28.13 13.03
N LYS A 407 19.91 28.93 13.54
CA LYS A 407 18.96 28.50 14.58
C LYS A 407 18.13 27.34 14.05
N ILE A 408 18.03 26.26 14.83
CA ILE A 408 17.25 25.07 14.49
C ILE A 408 15.95 25.09 15.30
N ILE A 409 14.83 25.04 14.59
CA ILE A 409 13.48 24.99 15.13
C ILE A 409 12.88 23.63 14.77
N VAL A 410 12.63 22.79 15.75
CA VAL A 410 11.90 21.53 15.58
C VAL A 410 10.45 21.77 15.97
N PHE A 411 9.51 21.51 15.07
CA PHE A 411 8.12 21.95 15.23
C PHE A 411 7.12 20.82 14.99
N ALA A 412 6.38 20.47 16.04
CA ALA A 412 5.28 19.49 16.05
C ALA A 412 5.67 18.10 15.51
N ILE A 413 6.87 17.61 15.83
CA ILE A 413 7.25 16.22 15.52
C ILE A 413 6.65 15.25 16.56
N GLY A 414 6.70 13.94 16.32
CA GLY A 414 6.17 12.96 17.27
C GLY A 414 6.94 11.66 17.33
N TYR A 415 6.81 10.97 18.46
CA TYR A 415 7.32 9.62 18.70
C TYR A 415 6.39 8.58 18.06
N ASN A 416 6.90 7.76 17.13
CA ASN A 416 6.11 6.85 16.30
C ASN A 416 6.65 5.40 16.33
N TYR A 417 7.22 4.97 17.46
CA TYR A 417 7.54 3.57 17.70
C TYR A 417 6.28 2.80 18.12
N PHE A 418 6.10 1.60 17.59
CA PHE A 418 5.06 0.68 18.04
C PHE A 418 5.47 0.01 19.36
N LYS A 419 4.49 -0.56 20.06
CA LYS A 419 4.71 -1.36 21.26
C LYS A 419 5.77 -2.45 21.00
N GLY A 420 6.76 -2.54 21.88
CA GLY A 420 7.88 -3.47 21.78
C GLY A 420 8.99 -3.06 20.82
N GLN A 421 8.94 -1.86 20.22
CA GLN A 421 10.09 -1.28 19.52
C GLN A 421 10.82 -0.31 20.43
N GLU A 422 12.14 -0.45 20.50
CA GLU A 422 13.01 0.46 21.25
C GLU A 422 13.96 1.20 20.29
N PRO A 423 14.31 2.47 20.56
CA PRO A 423 15.27 3.20 19.76
C PRO A 423 16.69 2.65 19.94
N GLU A 424 17.42 2.50 18.82
CA GLU A 424 18.83 2.09 18.81
C GLU A 424 19.76 3.21 19.30
N GLU A 425 20.97 2.87 19.75
CA GLU A 425 21.94 3.85 20.29
C GLU A 425 22.25 4.99 19.31
N LEU A 426 22.43 4.67 18.02
CA LEU A 426 22.64 5.66 16.96
C LEU A 426 21.51 6.70 16.90
N PHE A 427 20.25 6.26 17.04
CA PHE A 427 19.09 7.15 17.10
C PHE A 427 19.18 8.08 18.32
N ILE A 428 19.48 7.50 19.49
CA ILE A 428 19.51 8.22 20.76
C ILE A 428 20.56 9.33 20.72
N ASP A 429 21.75 9.02 20.23
CA ASP A 429 22.86 9.97 20.16
C ASP A 429 22.59 11.13 19.20
N ASN A 430 22.02 10.86 18.03
CA ASN A 430 21.64 11.90 17.07
C ASN A 430 20.47 12.75 17.57
N LEU A 431 19.50 12.14 18.28
CA LEU A 431 18.39 12.88 18.88
C LEU A 431 18.90 13.83 19.99
N ARG A 432 19.82 13.36 20.85
CA ARG A 432 20.43 14.20 21.90
C ARG A 432 21.19 15.37 21.32
N GLU A 433 21.96 15.17 20.26
CA GLU A 433 22.63 16.28 19.55
C GLU A 433 21.61 17.27 19.01
N LEU A 434 20.57 16.80 18.31
CA LEU A 434 19.54 17.68 17.76
C LEU A 434 18.86 18.50 18.84
N VAL A 435 18.48 17.90 19.97
CA VAL A 435 17.85 18.61 21.10
C VAL A 435 18.82 19.62 21.71
N THR A 436 20.10 19.27 21.81
CA THR A 436 21.14 20.18 22.30
C THR A 436 21.26 21.41 21.40
N ARG A 437 21.28 21.22 20.08
CA ARG A 437 21.41 22.28 19.07
C ARG A 437 20.12 23.07 18.82
N ALA A 438 18.97 22.45 19.03
CA ALA A 438 17.68 23.09 18.81
C ALA A 438 17.51 24.30 19.74
N SER A 439 17.11 25.41 19.13
CA SER A 439 16.71 26.63 19.83
C SER A 439 15.25 26.56 20.27
N PHE A 440 14.45 25.72 19.61
CA PHE A 440 13.12 25.32 20.04
C PHE A 440 12.88 23.86 19.64
N PHE A 441 12.39 23.03 20.57
CA PHE A 441 12.11 21.61 20.30
C PHE A 441 10.67 21.24 20.69
N GLY A 442 9.76 21.39 19.73
CA GLY A 442 8.32 21.15 19.89
C GLY A 442 7.89 19.74 19.49
N VAL A 443 7.22 19.05 20.42
CA VAL A 443 6.68 17.69 20.24
C VAL A 443 5.15 17.72 20.34
N ARG A 444 4.47 16.97 19.47
CA ARG A 444 3.05 17.16 19.13
C ARG A 444 2.00 16.63 20.09
N ASN A 445 2.39 15.86 21.10
CA ASN A 445 1.52 15.37 22.17
C ASN A 445 2.31 15.09 23.44
N ASN A 446 1.67 15.18 24.61
CA ASN A 446 2.37 15.04 25.88
C ASN A 446 2.95 13.64 26.10
N GLY A 447 2.29 12.58 25.60
CA GLY A 447 2.85 11.23 25.66
C GLY A 447 4.17 11.09 24.88
N SER A 448 4.25 11.70 23.69
CA SER A 448 5.50 11.79 22.93
C SER A 448 6.54 12.66 23.64
N CYS A 449 6.14 13.76 24.30
CA CYS A 449 7.04 14.55 25.14
C CYS A 449 7.66 13.67 26.23
N GLY A 450 6.85 12.88 26.93
CA GLY A 450 7.32 11.95 27.96
C GLY A 450 8.34 10.93 27.44
N LYS A 451 8.04 10.30 26.29
CA LYS A 451 8.98 9.35 25.65
C LYS A 451 10.29 10.03 25.23
N VAL A 452 10.23 11.22 24.62
CA VAL A 452 11.43 11.95 24.20
C VAL A 452 12.26 12.39 25.41
N ARG A 453 11.64 12.92 26.48
CA ARG A 453 12.32 13.30 27.73
C ARG A 453 13.08 12.13 28.35
N ALA A 454 12.46 10.95 28.40
CA ALA A 454 13.09 9.74 28.90
C ALA A 454 14.34 9.35 28.09
N ILE A 455 14.31 9.49 26.77
CA ILE A 455 15.43 9.16 25.88
C ILE A 455 16.59 10.15 26.02
N VAL A 456 16.29 11.46 26.01
CA VAL A 456 17.31 12.51 26.00
C VAL A 456 17.97 12.70 27.36
N GLY A 457 17.28 12.35 28.45
CA GLY A 457 17.76 12.42 29.82
C GLY A 457 17.57 13.78 30.50
N LYS A 458 17.78 13.81 31.83
CA LYS A 458 17.48 14.95 32.72
C LYS A 458 18.11 16.29 32.28
N ASN A 459 19.31 16.25 31.68
CA ASN A 459 20.00 17.46 31.25
C ASN A 459 19.32 18.18 30.08
N LEU A 460 18.49 17.47 29.31
CA LEU A 460 17.85 17.98 28.10
C LEU A 460 16.32 17.99 28.17
N GLU A 461 15.72 17.41 29.22
CA GLU A 461 14.26 17.24 29.31
C GLU A 461 13.49 18.57 29.29
N ASN A 462 14.06 19.62 29.88
CA ASN A 462 13.49 20.97 29.93
C ASN A 462 13.43 21.66 28.56
N LYS A 463 14.20 21.18 27.57
CA LYS A 463 14.11 21.68 26.19
C LYS A 463 12.91 21.12 25.43
N ILE A 464 12.27 20.07 25.92
CA ILE A 464 11.17 19.40 25.23
C ILE A 464 9.85 20.09 25.56
N VAL A 465 9.34 20.83 24.58
CA VAL A 465 8.13 21.65 24.69
C VAL A 465 6.96 20.97 23.99
N PHE A 466 5.77 21.04 24.59
CA PHE A 466 4.55 20.61 23.92
C PHE A 466 4.16 21.64 22.85
N GLN A 467 4.12 21.20 21.59
CA GLN A 467 3.70 22.01 20.44
C GLN A 467 2.63 21.25 19.66
N PRO A 468 1.34 21.60 19.78
CA PRO A 468 0.25 20.92 19.10
C PRO A 468 0.47 20.76 17.59
N CYS A 469 -0.02 19.66 17.04
CA CYS A 469 0.02 19.40 15.60
C CYS A 469 -0.78 20.47 14.83
N PRO A 470 -0.19 21.24 13.91
CA PRO A 470 -0.91 22.32 13.20
C PRO A 470 -2.15 21.88 12.41
N THR A 471 -2.27 20.59 12.09
CA THR A 471 -3.49 20.04 11.46
C THR A 471 -4.72 20.09 12.38
N THR A 472 -4.54 20.19 13.70
CA THR A 472 -5.66 20.39 14.64
C THR A 472 -6.20 21.82 14.61
N LEU A 473 -5.53 22.73 13.90
CA LEU A 473 -5.79 24.17 13.88
C LEU A 473 -6.21 24.66 12.49
N ILE A 474 -6.64 23.78 11.59
CA ILE A 474 -6.93 24.12 10.19
C ILE A 474 -7.91 25.30 10.09
N ARG A 475 -9.02 25.30 10.82
CA ARG A 475 -9.97 26.45 10.83
C ARG A 475 -9.44 27.73 11.47
N LYS A 476 -8.30 27.68 12.18
CA LYS A 476 -7.56 28.85 12.66
C LYS A 476 -6.54 29.35 11.64
N LEU A 477 -6.08 28.49 10.75
CA LEU A 477 -5.12 28.83 9.70
C LEU A 477 -5.80 29.31 8.42
N TYR A 478 -6.96 28.75 8.08
CA TYR A 478 -7.65 29.00 6.81
C TYR A 478 -9.09 29.46 7.02
N GLU A 479 -9.55 30.35 6.15
CA GLU A 479 -10.96 30.69 5.98
C GLU A 479 -11.62 29.62 5.11
N LEU A 480 -12.55 28.87 5.71
CA LEU A 480 -13.21 27.74 5.05
C LEU A 480 -14.73 27.89 5.16
N PRO A 481 -15.50 27.34 4.20
CA PRO A 481 -16.95 27.35 4.27
C PRO A 481 -17.48 26.79 5.59
N ASP A 482 -18.65 27.25 5.99
CA ASP A 482 -19.31 26.77 7.20
C ASP A 482 -19.53 25.26 7.16
N LYS A 483 -19.40 24.64 8.34
CA LYS A 483 -19.64 23.20 8.49
C LYS A 483 -21.12 22.97 8.70
N ASN A 484 -21.74 22.31 7.74
CA ASN A 484 -23.12 21.85 7.82
C ASN A 484 -23.16 20.36 8.19
N LYS A 485 -24.21 19.95 8.91
CA LYS A 485 -24.48 18.55 9.22
C LYS A 485 -25.01 17.84 7.97
N THR A 486 -24.49 16.65 7.66
CA THR A 486 -24.68 15.98 6.36
C THR A 486 -25.11 14.52 6.45
N ARG A 487 -25.05 13.93 7.64
CA ARG A 487 -25.13 12.49 7.92
C ARG A 487 -24.05 11.66 7.22
N ASN A 488 -22.92 12.26 6.85
CA ASN A 488 -21.79 11.53 6.25
C ASN A 488 -20.83 11.08 7.35
N ILE A 489 -20.45 9.79 7.32
CA ILE A 489 -19.46 9.21 8.23
C ILE A 489 -18.32 8.63 7.41
N ALA A 490 -17.09 9.03 7.75
CA ALA A 490 -15.88 8.51 7.14
C ALA A 490 -15.21 7.46 8.03
N PHE A 491 -14.85 6.33 7.44
CA PHE A 491 -14.02 5.29 8.05
C PHE A 491 -12.63 5.33 7.43
N ASN A 492 -11.60 5.50 8.26
CA ASN A 492 -10.21 5.38 7.83
C ASN A 492 -9.52 4.22 8.57
N ILE A 493 -9.23 3.15 7.85
CA ILE A 493 -8.58 1.95 8.39
C ILE A 493 -7.19 1.82 7.77
N ALA A 494 -6.15 1.87 8.61
CA ALA A 494 -4.75 1.83 8.17
C ALA A 494 -4.24 0.41 7.92
N PHE A 495 -3.72 0.17 6.72
CA PHE A 495 -3.08 -1.09 6.35
C PHE A 495 -1.54 -1.01 6.29
N ASP A 496 -0.92 0.04 6.85
CA ASP A 496 0.54 0.01 7.06
C ASP A 496 0.88 -0.80 8.30
N ARG A 497 1.87 -1.70 8.23
CA ARG A 497 2.31 -2.52 9.37
C ARG A 497 1.13 -3.28 10.01
N TYR A 498 0.25 -3.85 9.20
CA TYR A 498 -0.99 -4.49 9.68
C TYR A 498 -0.69 -5.62 10.68
N GLU A 499 0.45 -6.29 10.56
CA GLU A 499 0.94 -7.30 11.50
C GLU A 499 1.10 -6.74 12.94
N ARG A 500 1.38 -5.43 13.07
CA ARG A 500 1.46 -4.73 14.37
C ARG A 500 0.16 -4.05 14.79
N ARG A 501 -0.73 -3.75 13.84
CA ARG A 501 -1.99 -3.05 14.11
C ARG A 501 -3.12 -3.98 14.50
N PHE A 502 -3.13 -5.18 13.93
CA PHE A 502 -4.19 -6.15 14.15
C PHE A 502 -3.66 -7.49 14.68
N GLY A 503 -2.38 -7.79 14.44
CA GLY A 503 -1.81 -9.10 14.74
C GLY A 503 -2.61 -10.23 14.10
N ARG A 504 -2.85 -11.30 14.87
CA ARG A 504 -3.62 -12.47 14.42
C ARG A 504 -5.12 -12.22 14.29
N ASN A 505 -5.62 -11.09 14.78
CA ASN A 505 -7.06 -10.81 14.91
C ASN A 505 -7.62 -9.95 13.76
N MET A 506 -6.83 -9.71 12.72
CA MET A 506 -7.17 -8.84 11.59
C MET A 506 -8.58 -9.07 11.05
N TYR A 507 -8.95 -10.31 10.70
CA TYR A 507 -10.26 -10.58 10.11
C TYR A 507 -11.41 -10.20 11.06
N SER A 508 -11.30 -10.58 12.33
CA SER A 508 -12.33 -10.31 13.33
C SER A 508 -12.46 -8.81 13.61
N VAL A 509 -11.33 -8.10 13.73
CA VAL A 509 -11.33 -6.64 13.93
C VAL A 509 -11.97 -5.93 12.73
N LEU A 510 -11.58 -6.28 11.50
CA LEU A 510 -12.14 -5.67 10.29
C LEU A 510 -13.64 -5.95 10.18
N ASP A 511 -14.07 -7.19 10.45
CA ASP A 511 -15.49 -7.58 10.45
C ASP A 511 -16.30 -6.76 11.45
N GLN A 512 -15.81 -6.59 12.68
CA GLN A 512 -16.51 -5.82 13.71
C GLN A 512 -16.65 -4.33 13.35
N ILE A 513 -15.60 -3.74 12.77
CA ILE A 513 -15.66 -2.36 12.28
C ILE A 513 -16.64 -2.25 11.10
N ALA A 514 -16.65 -3.20 10.17
CA ALA A 514 -17.59 -3.22 9.05
C ALA A 514 -19.05 -3.41 9.51
N LEU A 515 -19.29 -4.24 10.54
CA LEU A 515 -20.60 -4.39 11.18
C LEU A 515 -21.08 -3.09 11.83
N ALA A 516 -20.18 -2.32 12.46
CA ALA A 516 -20.52 -0.99 12.97
C ALA A 516 -20.91 -0.03 11.83
N ALA A 517 -20.15 -0.03 10.73
CA ALA A 517 -20.50 0.72 9.53
C ALA A 517 -21.86 0.31 8.96
N LYS A 518 -22.19 -1.00 8.95
CA LYS A 518 -23.51 -1.51 8.55
C LYS A 518 -24.62 -0.97 9.43
N LYS A 519 -24.46 -1.01 10.76
CA LYS A 519 -25.44 -0.49 11.73
C LYS A 519 -25.67 1.00 11.55
N LEU A 520 -24.60 1.80 11.36
CA LEU A 520 -24.72 3.23 11.09
C LEU A 520 -25.39 3.49 9.74
N SER A 521 -25.08 2.70 8.71
CA SER A 521 -25.76 2.80 7.42
C SER A 521 -27.26 2.53 7.53
N ASN A 522 -27.67 1.49 8.28
CA ASN A 522 -29.07 1.17 8.53
C ASN A 522 -29.79 2.30 9.30
N LYS A 523 -29.07 3.10 10.09
CA LYS A 523 -29.58 4.33 10.72
C LYS A 523 -29.64 5.54 9.77
N GLY A 524 -29.40 5.35 8.47
CA GLY A 524 -29.49 6.40 7.45
C GLY A 524 -28.25 7.31 7.36
N TYR A 525 -27.09 6.88 7.86
CA TYR A 525 -25.82 7.57 7.60
C TYR A 525 -25.19 7.09 6.29
N LYS A 526 -24.55 8.01 5.57
CA LYS A 526 -23.80 7.70 4.34
C LYS A 526 -22.37 7.34 4.72
N ILE A 527 -21.95 6.12 4.36
CA ILE A 527 -20.64 5.59 4.72
C ILE A 527 -19.60 5.89 3.63
N TYR A 528 -18.45 6.39 4.05
CA TYR A 528 -17.31 6.67 3.19
C TYR A 528 -16.10 5.86 3.66
N ASN A 529 -15.58 4.97 2.82
CA ASN A 529 -14.28 4.34 3.01
C ASN A 529 -13.19 5.30 2.51
N VAL A 530 -12.47 5.94 3.42
CA VAL A 530 -11.46 6.96 3.09
C VAL A 530 -10.04 6.44 3.32
N ALA A 531 -9.26 6.49 2.25
CA ALA A 531 -7.87 6.03 2.21
C ALA A 531 -6.90 7.21 2.22
N HIS A 532 -5.94 7.22 3.15
CA HIS A 532 -4.84 8.20 3.17
C HIS A 532 -3.63 7.73 2.35
N VAL A 533 -3.58 6.42 2.08
CA VAL A 533 -2.67 5.72 1.17
C VAL A 533 -3.44 4.59 0.50
N ASP A 534 -2.99 4.13 -0.66
CA ASP A 534 -3.72 3.15 -1.50
C ASP A 534 -4.13 1.88 -0.74
N ASN A 535 -3.28 1.36 0.15
CA ASN A 535 -3.56 0.12 0.87
C ASN A 535 -4.74 0.23 1.85
N ASP A 536 -5.09 1.44 2.31
CA ASP A 536 -6.26 1.64 3.16
C ASP A 536 -7.57 1.26 2.44
N LEU A 537 -7.56 1.23 1.10
CA LEU A 537 -8.70 0.81 0.29
C LEU A 537 -9.11 -0.65 0.52
N ILE A 538 -8.19 -1.49 1.05
CA ILE A 538 -8.45 -2.90 1.35
C ILE A 538 -9.61 -3.08 2.32
N PHE A 539 -9.89 -2.11 3.20
CA PHE A 539 -11.06 -2.17 4.09
C PHE A 539 -12.39 -2.30 3.32
N GLY A 540 -12.44 -1.80 2.08
CA GLY A 540 -13.60 -1.97 1.21
C GLY A 540 -14.00 -3.42 0.99
N LEU A 541 -13.06 -4.38 1.10
CA LEU A 541 -13.35 -5.80 1.00
C LEU A 541 -14.22 -6.29 2.17
N SER A 542 -13.91 -5.86 3.39
CA SER A 542 -14.72 -6.20 4.58
C SER A 542 -16.09 -5.51 4.52
N LEU A 543 -16.16 -4.26 4.05
CA LEU A 543 -17.45 -3.58 3.82
C LEU A 543 -18.32 -4.33 2.80
N GLN A 544 -17.73 -4.87 1.73
CA GLN A 544 -18.44 -5.68 0.73
C GLN A 544 -18.93 -7.01 1.33
N LYS A 545 -18.08 -7.71 2.09
CA LYS A 545 -18.45 -8.93 2.82
C LYS A 545 -19.71 -8.76 3.68
N HIS A 546 -19.83 -7.60 4.35
CA HIS A 546 -20.97 -7.28 5.22
C HIS A 546 -22.09 -6.48 4.53
N ALA A 547 -22.08 -6.42 3.19
CA ALA A 547 -23.09 -5.72 2.39
C ALA A 547 -23.37 -4.27 2.85
N VAL A 548 -22.32 -3.54 3.24
CA VAL A 548 -22.42 -2.12 3.59
C VAL A 548 -22.51 -1.31 2.29
N PRO A 549 -23.49 -0.41 2.11
CA PRO A 549 -23.45 0.55 1.02
C PRO A 549 -22.46 1.67 1.37
N TYR A 550 -21.41 1.86 0.57
CA TYR A 550 -20.37 2.85 0.85
C TYR A 550 -19.83 3.52 -0.42
N LYS A 551 -19.16 4.66 -0.23
CA LYS A 551 -18.37 5.34 -1.26
C LYS A 551 -16.89 5.22 -0.95
N THR A 552 -16.08 4.90 -1.95
CA THR A 552 -14.61 4.86 -1.82
C THR A 552 -14.00 6.22 -2.16
N ILE A 553 -13.13 6.73 -1.29
CA ILE A 553 -12.39 7.98 -1.49
C ILE A 553 -10.90 7.73 -1.26
N LEU A 554 -10.08 7.94 -2.27
CA LEU A 554 -8.63 7.94 -2.16
C LEU A 554 -8.14 9.38 -2.02
N LEU A 555 -7.67 9.74 -0.83
CA LEU A 555 -7.00 11.02 -0.56
C LEU A 555 -5.47 10.92 -0.69
N GLY A 556 -4.91 9.71 -0.76
CA GLY A 556 -3.49 9.49 -1.03
C GLY A 556 -3.04 10.23 -2.29
N GLY A 557 -1.99 11.04 -2.16
CA GLY A 557 -1.49 11.90 -3.23
C GLY A 557 -2.43 13.04 -3.67
N GLU A 558 -3.45 13.41 -2.90
CA GLU A 558 -4.23 14.63 -3.10
C GLU A 558 -3.65 15.83 -2.32
N PHE A 559 -4.08 17.03 -2.70
CA PHE A 559 -3.61 18.29 -2.11
C PHE A 559 -4.52 18.77 -0.97
N PRO A 560 -4.00 19.61 -0.04
CA PRO A 560 -4.72 20.03 1.15
C PRO A 560 -6.13 20.57 0.91
N ASP A 561 -6.35 21.41 -0.11
CA ASP A 561 -7.67 22.00 -0.38
C ASP A 561 -8.74 20.93 -0.62
N LYS A 562 -8.43 19.88 -1.39
CA LYS A 562 -9.34 18.76 -1.62
C LYS A 562 -9.61 17.94 -0.35
N VAL A 563 -8.61 17.83 0.51
CA VAL A 563 -8.73 17.13 1.80
C VAL A 563 -9.64 17.92 2.73
N PHE A 564 -9.48 19.25 2.77
CA PHE A 564 -10.34 20.16 3.52
C PHE A 564 -11.78 20.09 3.02
N ASP A 565 -11.99 20.17 1.71
CA ASP A 565 -13.32 20.05 1.10
C ASP A 565 -14.01 18.73 1.41
N PHE A 566 -13.25 17.62 1.39
CA PHE A 566 -13.79 16.32 1.73
C PHE A 566 -14.22 16.24 3.18
N TYR A 567 -13.31 16.54 4.12
CA TYR A 567 -13.60 16.42 5.55
C TYR A 567 -14.58 17.49 6.04
N ASN A 568 -14.65 18.66 5.39
CA ASN A 568 -15.67 19.65 5.72
C ASN A 568 -17.10 19.07 5.57
N LYS A 569 -17.28 18.14 4.63
CA LYS A 569 -18.55 17.44 4.35
C LYS A 569 -18.79 16.21 5.24
N MET A 570 -17.89 15.86 6.15
CA MET A 570 -18.05 14.69 7.04
C MET A 570 -18.52 15.12 8.42
N ASP A 571 -19.51 14.45 8.99
CA ASP A 571 -19.98 14.77 10.34
C ASP A 571 -19.06 14.13 11.39
N VAL A 572 -18.71 12.86 11.18
CA VAL A 572 -17.88 12.06 12.08
C VAL A 572 -16.85 11.26 11.29
N VAL A 573 -15.62 11.19 11.82
CA VAL A 573 -14.55 10.35 11.27
C VAL A 573 -14.12 9.29 12.29
N ILE A 574 -14.37 8.03 11.95
CA ILE A 574 -13.94 6.86 12.70
C ILE A 574 -12.61 6.42 12.10
N GLY A 575 -11.50 6.68 12.79
CA GLY A 575 -10.17 6.62 12.15
C GLY A 575 -9.10 5.93 12.97
N MET A 576 -8.21 5.24 12.24
CA MET A 576 -7.08 4.46 12.74
C MET A 576 -5.71 5.10 12.42
N ARG A 577 -5.68 6.19 11.64
CA ARG A 577 -4.49 7.04 11.45
C ARG A 577 -4.55 8.28 12.33
N GLY A 578 -3.40 8.71 12.84
CA GLY A 578 -3.30 9.95 13.62
C GLY A 578 -3.83 11.18 12.85
N HIS A 579 -3.45 11.35 11.57
CA HIS A 579 -3.96 12.47 10.77
C HIS A 579 -5.38 12.26 10.24
N ALA A 580 -5.91 11.03 10.25
CA ALA A 580 -7.34 10.80 10.06
C ALA A 580 -8.17 11.14 11.31
N GLN A 581 -7.53 11.62 12.39
CA GLN A 581 -8.20 12.17 13.57
C GLN A 581 -7.90 13.67 13.72
N MET A 582 -6.63 14.07 13.61
CA MET A 582 -6.22 15.46 13.78
C MET A 582 -6.73 16.41 12.67
N ILE A 583 -6.72 15.99 11.40
CA ILE A 583 -7.26 16.81 10.29
C ILE A 583 -8.79 17.00 10.45
N PRO A 584 -9.59 15.92 10.66
CA PRO A 584 -11.02 16.09 10.92
C PRO A 584 -11.31 16.94 12.15
N PHE A 585 -10.56 16.75 13.24
CA PHE A 585 -10.67 17.58 14.45
C PHE A 585 -10.49 19.06 14.10
N GLY A 586 -9.42 19.44 13.39
CA GLY A 586 -9.17 20.83 12.98
C GLY A 586 -10.17 21.41 11.98
N LEU A 587 -11.03 20.58 11.40
CA LEU A 587 -12.12 20.93 10.49
C LEU A 587 -13.50 20.89 11.15
N ASN A 588 -13.57 20.76 12.48
CA ASN A 588 -14.79 20.64 13.29
C ASN A 588 -15.60 19.36 13.03
N CYS A 589 -14.96 18.27 12.61
CA CYS A 589 -15.62 16.97 12.53
C CYS A 589 -15.63 16.31 13.91
N GLY A 590 -16.68 15.54 14.21
CA GLY A 590 -16.61 14.53 15.26
C GLY A 590 -15.55 13.49 14.93
N ILE A 591 -14.97 12.89 15.96
CA ILE A 591 -13.96 11.84 15.83
C ILE A 591 -14.30 10.63 16.72
N ILE A 592 -13.98 9.42 16.27
CA ILE A 592 -13.90 8.22 17.10
C ILE A 592 -12.58 7.53 16.74
N THR A 593 -11.77 7.27 17.74
CA THR A 593 -10.39 6.82 17.54
C THR A 593 -10.29 5.31 17.70
N LEU A 594 -9.92 4.63 16.61
CA LEU A 594 -9.60 3.21 16.61
C LEU A 594 -8.13 3.03 16.98
N GLY A 595 -7.89 2.66 18.24
CA GLY A 595 -6.59 2.53 18.86
C GLY A 595 -5.82 1.32 18.38
N SER A 596 -4.84 1.56 17.49
CA SER A 596 -3.82 0.57 17.09
C SER A 596 -2.39 1.04 17.40
N HIS A 597 -2.25 2.22 18.03
CA HIS A 597 -0.97 2.83 18.36
C HIS A 597 -1.16 3.91 19.45
N GLU A 598 -0.27 3.92 20.46
CA GLU A 598 -0.37 4.81 21.64
C GLU A 598 -0.50 6.31 21.31
N LYS A 599 0.14 6.80 20.23
CA LYS A 599 0.05 8.20 19.81
C LYS A 599 -1.37 8.70 19.54
N MET A 600 -2.28 7.79 19.22
CA MET A 600 -3.69 8.12 19.00
C MET A 600 -4.39 8.37 20.33
N ARG A 601 -4.08 7.55 21.34
CA ARG A 601 -4.54 7.74 22.72
C ARG A 601 -4.00 9.05 23.30
N TRP A 602 -2.70 9.31 23.18
CA TRP A 602 -2.09 10.54 23.71
C TRP A 602 -2.71 11.81 23.14
N PHE A 603 -3.09 11.81 21.87
CA PHE A 603 -3.81 12.94 21.29
C PHE A 603 -5.17 13.18 21.96
N LEU A 604 -5.93 12.12 22.23
CA LEU A 604 -7.21 12.23 22.93
C LEU A 604 -7.06 12.67 24.39
N GLU A 605 -6.00 12.22 25.06
CA GLU A 605 -5.65 12.67 26.42
C GLU A 605 -5.37 14.18 26.43
N ASP A 606 -4.60 14.70 25.45
CA ASP A 606 -4.28 16.14 25.36
C ASP A 606 -5.50 17.04 25.13
N ILE A 607 -6.61 16.50 24.64
CA ILE A 607 -7.85 17.23 24.39
C ILE A 607 -8.98 16.87 25.36
N ASP A 608 -8.74 16.02 26.37
CA ASP A 608 -9.76 15.50 27.30
C ASP A 608 -10.93 14.78 26.62
N PHE A 609 -10.64 13.93 25.62
CA PHE A 609 -11.63 13.12 24.88
C PHE A 609 -11.30 11.62 24.90
N LEU A 610 -10.71 11.12 25.99
CA LEU A 610 -10.29 9.71 26.08
C LEU A 610 -11.48 8.73 25.91
N ASP A 611 -12.70 9.13 26.24
CA ASP A 611 -13.91 8.32 26.05
C ASP A 611 -14.19 7.97 24.57
N LEU A 612 -13.61 8.71 23.62
CA LEU A 612 -13.71 8.42 22.19
C LEU A 612 -12.71 7.35 21.71
N TYR A 613 -11.83 6.88 22.59
CA TYR A 613 -10.84 5.84 22.30
C TYR A 613 -11.46 4.44 22.36
N ILE A 614 -11.18 3.63 21.34
CA ILE A 614 -11.53 2.21 21.28
C ILE A 614 -10.23 1.44 21.10
N ASP A 615 -9.86 0.65 22.09
CA ASP A 615 -8.67 -0.20 22.01
C ASP A 615 -8.95 -1.44 21.15
N LEU A 616 -8.28 -1.58 20.00
CA LEU A 616 -8.49 -2.70 19.09
C LEU A 616 -7.84 -4.00 19.59
N ASP A 617 -6.90 -3.91 20.54
CA ASP A 617 -6.28 -5.08 21.18
C ASP A 617 -7.13 -5.62 22.35
N SER A 618 -8.19 -4.88 22.74
CA SER A 618 -9.10 -5.29 23.83
C SER A 618 -10.13 -6.33 23.37
N ASN A 619 -11.27 -6.48 24.05
CA ASN A 619 -12.29 -7.47 23.70
C ASN A 619 -12.82 -7.27 22.26
N ILE A 620 -12.25 -8.03 21.31
CA ILE A 620 -12.49 -7.88 19.87
C ILE A 620 -13.96 -8.07 19.52
N GLU A 621 -14.65 -8.98 20.21
CA GLU A 621 -16.04 -9.35 19.92
C GLU A 621 -17.02 -8.19 20.13
N ILE A 622 -16.64 -7.18 20.92
CA ILE A 622 -17.50 -6.03 21.24
C ILE A 622 -17.09 -4.74 20.52
N ILE A 623 -16.08 -4.75 19.63
CA ILE A 623 -15.65 -3.54 18.90
C ILE A 623 -16.82 -2.86 18.18
N CYS A 624 -17.71 -3.64 17.56
CA CYS A 624 -18.91 -3.09 16.92
C CYS A 624 -19.81 -2.34 17.93
N GLN A 625 -20.04 -2.93 19.10
CA GLN A 625 -20.86 -2.34 20.15
C GLN A 625 -20.21 -1.06 20.71
N GLU A 626 -18.91 -1.08 20.93
CA GLU A 626 -18.14 0.05 21.45
C GLU A 626 -18.12 1.26 20.49
N ILE A 627 -18.05 1.01 19.17
CA ILE A 627 -18.19 2.06 18.15
C ILE A 627 -19.59 2.68 18.21
N ILE A 628 -20.63 1.85 18.24
CA ILE A 628 -22.03 2.33 18.24
C ILE A 628 -22.34 3.10 19.52
N LYS A 629 -21.92 2.58 20.68
CA LYS A 629 -22.11 3.22 21.98
C LYS A 629 -21.50 4.62 22.01
N ARG A 630 -20.25 4.79 21.58
CA ARG A 630 -19.60 6.11 21.51
C ARG A 630 -20.28 7.03 20.51
N PHE A 631 -20.69 6.49 19.37
CA PHE A 631 -21.43 7.26 18.38
C PHE A 631 -22.75 7.79 18.95
N GLU A 632 -23.52 6.97 19.63
CA GLU A 632 -24.79 7.38 20.26
C GLU A 632 -24.57 8.36 21.40
N LEU A 633 -23.54 8.15 22.22
CA LEU A 633 -23.24 9.02 23.36
C LEU A 633 -22.82 10.43 22.92
N PHE A 634 -21.99 10.55 21.88
CA PHE A 634 -21.38 11.83 21.51
C PHE A 634 -21.95 12.47 20.24
N TYR A 635 -22.49 11.68 19.33
CA TYR A 635 -22.83 12.11 17.96
C TYR A 635 -24.25 11.72 17.52
N SER A 636 -25.12 11.36 18.47
CA SER A 636 -26.56 11.34 18.25
C SER A 636 -27.07 12.72 17.80
N GLU A 637 -28.30 12.77 17.30
CA GLU A 637 -28.91 14.04 16.89
C GLU A 637 -28.91 15.08 18.02
N GLU A 638 -29.14 14.63 19.26
CA GLU A 638 -29.22 15.46 20.48
C GLU A 638 -27.84 15.95 20.94
N ASN A 639 -26.81 15.09 20.92
CA ASN A 639 -25.51 15.40 21.53
C ASN A 639 -24.48 15.98 20.55
N TYR A 640 -24.75 15.92 19.24
CA TYR A 640 -23.79 16.32 18.20
C TYR A 640 -23.25 17.74 18.40
N TYR A 641 -24.14 18.73 18.54
CA TYR A 641 -23.72 20.14 18.60
C TYR A 641 -22.94 20.45 19.87
N GLU A 642 -23.33 19.87 21.02
CA GLU A 642 -22.60 20.02 22.27
C GLU A 642 -21.16 19.47 22.13
N THR A 643 -21.01 18.27 21.58
CA THR A 643 -19.71 17.66 21.35
C THR A 643 -18.84 18.50 20.39
N ILE A 644 -19.42 19.04 19.31
CA ILE A 644 -18.70 19.93 18.39
C ILE A 644 -18.25 21.22 19.09
N GLN A 645 -19.04 21.78 20.01
CA GLN A 645 -18.60 22.96 20.79
C GLN A 645 -17.43 22.63 21.71
N LYS A 646 -17.44 21.46 22.36
CA LYS A 646 -16.29 20.99 23.17
C LYS A 646 -15.03 20.82 22.32
N ILE A 647 -15.16 20.29 21.10
CA ILE A 647 -14.05 20.19 20.13
C ILE A 647 -13.48 21.59 19.80
N LYS A 648 -14.35 22.57 19.48
CA LYS A 648 -13.91 23.94 19.18
C LYS A 648 -13.19 24.59 20.37
N ALA A 649 -13.71 24.42 21.58
CA ALA A 649 -13.04 24.92 22.79
C ALA A 649 -11.62 24.35 22.95
N LYS A 650 -11.43 23.07 22.63
CA LYS A 650 -10.10 22.44 22.63
C LYS A 650 -9.20 22.92 21.49
N GLN A 651 -9.76 23.28 20.33
CA GLN A 651 -8.98 23.95 19.29
C GLN A 651 -8.45 25.32 19.76
N GLU A 652 -9.26 26.12 20.49
CA GLU A 652 -8.77 27.39 21.05
C GLU A 652 -7.61 27.18 22.02
N TYR A 653 -7.73 26.17 22.90
CA TYR A 653 -6.68 25.80 23.83
C TYR A 653 -5.37 25.45 23.12
N LEU A 654 -5.43 24.56 22.11
CA LEU A 654 -4.25 24.18 21.32
C LEU A 654 -3.71 25.34 20.48
N TYR A 655 -4.59 26.25 20.04
CA TYR A 655 -4.19 27.44 19.29
C TYR A 655 -3.41 28.40 20.17
N LYS A 656 -3.86 28.64 21.41
CA LYS A 656 -3.17 29.48 22.38
C LYS A 656 -1.73 29.00 22.65
N ILE A 657 -1.56 27.69 22.89
CA ILE A 657 -0.22 27.09 23.07
C ILE A 657 0.65 27.32 21.83
N THR A 658 0.07 27.16 20.64
CA THR A 658 0.81 27.36 19.38
C THR A 658 1.22 28.82 19.20
N LEU A 659 0.36 29.79 19.56
CA LEU A 659 0.69 31.21 19.51
C LEU A 659 1.84 31.54 20.47
N GLU A 660 1.76 31.09 21.73
CA GLU A 660 2.81 31.30 22.74
C GLU A 660 4.17 30.75 22.27
N ASN A 661 4.18 29.51 21.74
CA ASN A 661 5.39 28.89 21.23
C ASN A 661 5.94 29.61 19.99
N VAL A 662 5.09 30.04 19.07
CA VAL A 662 5.55 30.75 17.86
C VAL A 662 6.04 32.15 18.20
N ASP A 663 5.43 32.85 19.14
CA ASP A 663 5.90 34.16 19.61
C ASP A 663 7.27 34.04 20.30
N TYR A 664 7.48 32.98 21.10
CA TYR A 664 8.82 32.63 21.59
C TYR A 664 9.81 32.42 20.44
N ILE A 665 9.43 31.64 19.41
CA ILE A 665 10.28 31.37 18.24
C ILE A 665 10.63 32.68 17.51
N LYS A 666 9.65 33.56 17.27
CA LYS A 666 9.89 34.86 16.61
C LYS A 666 10.94 35.69 17.31
N ASN A 667 10.89 35.74 18.65
CA ASN A 667 11.84 36.51 19.45
C ASN A 667 13.27 35.97 19.32
N ILE A 668 13.45 34.64 19.21
CA ILE A 668 14.79 34.04 19.06
C ILE A 668 15.35 34.05 17.63
N VAL A 669 14.50 34.23 16.61
CA VAL A 669 14.94 34.30 15.20
C VAL A 669 14.89 35.72 14.60
N THR A 670 14.65 36.76 15.39
CA THR A 670 14.74 38.18 14.98
C THR A 670 13.98 38.52 13.69
N ILE A 671 12.79 37.95 13.49
CA ILE A 671 11.91 38.35 12.38
C ILE A 671 11.31 39.71 12.74
N HIS A 672 11.99 40.81 12.42
CA HIS A 672 11.50 42.16 12.70
C HIS A 672 10.18 42.41 11.96
N SER A 673 9.10 42.61 12.73
CA SER A 673 7.89 43.26 12.27
C SER A 673 8.18 44.74 12.09
N GLY A 674 8.79 45.08 10.95
CA GLY A 674 8.65 46.42 10.36
C GLY A 674 7.21 46.69 9.97
#